data_AF-A0A952QZG2-F1
#
_entry.id   AF-A0A952QZG2-F1
#
_cell.length_a   1.000
_cell.length_b   1.000
_cell.length_c   1.000
_cell.angle_alpha   90.00
_cell.angle_beta   90.00
_cell.angle_gamma   90.00
#
_symmetry.space_group_name_H-M   'P 1'
#
loop_
_entity.id
_entity.type
_entity.pdbx_description
1 polymer ?
#
loop_
_entity_poly.entity_id
_entity_poly.type
_entity_poly.pdbx_seq_one_letter_code
_entity_poly.pdbx_strand_id
1 'polypeptide(L)'
;MKRYLVLIAATALALVAACSQTPPEDEQPYYEPVVHADARVLDASARAALQSFDPEDGSVVFSGDDLPELAVGNVIVSEPAPGAPYGLLRRITAVDDSVPGQLTLQTEIASLDMVLESGSLYETFTLTPDDIVDVEYHVEGLRMFDPADPEERLRLAHTSADGVEALALPSSFIGWSFDDLVIYDVDRNLNTKNDQVLLKGDIGVNPIFDVGFALNCSYLCLSTNPYFKFEVGTQVIARLALDSKVPFGLNVNEKLPLATLTGSTIAFSIGPVPVVIVPKFKLELRFDGSIGFSVSYEVQGDLTVKAGAEYKNGKWKDIAGLSHQYVEQPVKADSFVEVVLRAKLKGAIRGELLFYGVVGLYAEIVPQVGLDVAYPRDPVWKLSAGVEVNAGITIDAILFKKDWKAKLIELEWQVAQSSNTSPEVTILSQSPAQVGPAGVLLRASVRDAEDGGACCTTTFRSSNTGDGNNGLLGTATGQTPQVPTAFLTTGSRTITVTATDSAGASTSKTLVLAVQNTVPDLTITAPHQGQEFYAGQQVRFRSFTFDPNEVDFEVPCDRLLWSAGSLLGAGCSLTLTDGFEQGNPTVTLIATDSHGGVSTASVTLAVGPAPSNYPPAVAIESPEDYRWVERTELLSLVYSALDPEGDGISSVQWDALVDYNPVSGTGGTLYPVVPNAQGQWSLSQLPPFAEQHCEFSTLIRLRVRVTDSAGSIGSDFVVLRYSLIC
;
A
#
# COMPACT_ATOMS: atom_id res chain seq x y z
N MET A 1 27.67 21.27 1.30
CA MET A 1 28.98 20.57 1.29
C MET A 1 30.10 21.25 2.07
N LYS A 2 30.57 22.49 1.80
CA LYS A 2 31.67 23.11 2.58
C LYS A 2 31.44 23.21 4.10
N ARG A 3 30.18 23.30 4.55
CA ARG A 3 29.81 23.25 5.98
C ARG A 3 29.82 21.84 6.59
N TYR A 4 29.69 20.78 5.77
CA TYR A 4 29.65 19.37 6.22
C TYR A 4 31.06 18.81 6.46
N LEU A 5 32.00 19.07 5.55
CA LEU A 5 33.42 18.69 5.70
C LEU A 5 34.08 19.27 6.97
N VAL A 6 33.71 20.49 7.38
CA VAL A 6 34.23 21.13 8.59
C VAL A 6 33.65 20.50 9.88
N LEU A 7 32.44 19.93 9.82
CA LEU A 7 31.81 19.23 10.96
C LEU A 7 32.32 17.78 11.12
N ILE A 8 32.57 17.08 10.00
CA ILE A 8 33.11 15.71 10.00
C ILE A 8 34.52 15.68 10.61
N ALA A 9 35.37 16.64 10.26
CA ALA A 9 36.70 16.77 10.88
C ALA A 9 36.63 17.08 12.38
N ALA A 10 35.64 17.86 12.84
CA ALA A 10 35.47 18.21 14.25
C ALA A 10 34.95 17.04 15.10
N THR A 11 34.11 16.16 14.52
CA THR A 11 33.59 14.95 15.21
C THR A 11 34.61 13.82 15.23
N ALA A 12 35.41 13.63 14.18
CA ALA A 12 36.55 12.72 14.20
C ALA A 12 37.57 13.09 15.28
N LEU A 13 37.88 14.38 15.44
CA LEU A 13 38.73 14.88 16.53
C LEU A 13 38.12 14.61 17.91
N ALA A 14 36.79 14.62 18.02
CA ALA A 14 36.06 14.35 19.26
C ALA A 14 35.96 12.85 19.60
N LEU A 15 35.86 11.92 18.63
CA LEU A 15 35.99 10.49 18.91
C LEU A 15 37.37 10.15 19.39
N VAL A 16 38.39 10.62 18.67
CA VAL A 16 39.78 10.42 19.08
C VAL A 16 39.93 10.98 20.48
N ALA A 17 39.58 12.24 20.75
CA ALA A 17 39.66 12.81 22.10
C ALA A 17 38.81 12.11 23.17
N ALA A 18 37.76 11.36 22.81
CA ALA A 18 36.90 10.67 23.77
C ALA A 18 37.30 9.19 23.97
N CYS A 19 37.85 8.50 22.97
CA CYS A 19 38.43 7.14 23.12
C CYS A 19 39.90 7.20 23.53
N SER A 20 40.60 8.30 23.21
CA SER A 20 41.98 8.64 23.59
C SER A 20 42.06 9.53 24.82
N GLN A 21 40.95 9.77 25.53
CA GLN A 21 41.02 10.33 26.87
C GLN A 21 41.61 9.24 27.76
N THR A 22 42.95 9.17 27.78
CA THR A 22 43.67 8.54 28.89
C THR A 22 43.04 9.08 30.16
N PRO A 23 42.42 8.22 30.99
CA PRO A 23 41.91 8.64 32.28
C PRO A 23 43.04 9.38 33.02
N PRO A 24 42.74 10.40 33.84
CA PRO A 24 43.76 10.98 34.69
C PRO A 24 44.52 9.87 35.42
N GLU A 25 45.84 10.02 35.51
CA GLU A 25 46.83 9.03 35.99
C GLU A 25 46.48 8.39 37.35
N ASP A 26 45.57 9.02 38.11
CA ASP A 26 45.04 8.54 39.40
C ASP A 26 43.94 7.45 39.30
N GLU A 27 43.40 7.10 38.13
CA GLU A 27 42.32 6.08 38.00
C GLU A 27 42.76 4.71 37.46
N GLN A 28 43.91 4.62 36.79
CA GLN A 28 44.45 3.39 36.19
C GLN A 28 45.56 2.77 37.07
N PRO A 29 45.43 1.50 37.50
CA PRO A 29 46.46 0.86 38.30
C PRO A 29 47.74 0.59 37.51
N TYR A 30 48.87 1.08 38.00
CA TYR A 30 50.20 0.82 37.44
C TYR A 30 51.00 -0.15 38.32
N TYR A 31 51.57 -1.18 37.70
CA TYR A 31 52.43 -2.17 38.36
C TYR A 31 53.68 -2.42 37.51
N GLU A 32 54.84 -2.48 38.17
CA GLU A 32 56.09 -2.87 37.50
C GLU A 32 56.02 -4.34 37.04
N PRO A 33 56.63 -4.67 35.89
CA PRO A 33 56.59 -6.02 35.33
C PRO A 33 57.47 -6.98 36.14
N VAL A 34 56.86 -8.05 36.66
CA VAL A 34 57.56 -9.17 37.30
C VAL A 34 57.17 -10.45 36.57
N VAL A 35 58.18 -11.16 36.07
CA VAL A 35 58.02 -12.38 35.25
C VAL A 35 58.15 -13.62 36.13
N HIS A 36 57.25 -14.58 35.93
CA HIS A 36 57.26 -15.85 36.63
C HIS A 36 58.54 -16.65 36.31
N ALA A 37 59.09 -17.37 37.29
CA ALA A 37 60.33 -18.14 37.12
C ALA A 37 60.26 -19.24 36.03
N ASP A 38 59.06 -19.77 35.80
CA ASP A 38 58.81 -20.81 34.78
C ASP A 38 58.54 -20.25 33.37
N ALA A 39 58.45 -18.92 33.23
CA ALA A 39 58.27 -18.29 31.94
C ALA A 39 59.56 -18.33 31.11
N ARG A 40 59.41 -18.55 29.79
CA ARG A 40 60.49 -18.53 28.81
C ARG A 40 60.09 -17.62 27.66
N VAL A 41 60.59 -16.38 27.69
CA VAL A 41 60.47 -15.46 26.56
C VAL A 41 61.46 -15.92 25.49
N LEU A 42 60.97 -16.33 24.32
CA LEU A 42 61.85 -16.76 23.23
C LEU A 42 62.64 -15.57 22.70
N ASP A 43 63.96 -15.69 22.65
CA ASP A 43 64.83 -14.68 22.06
C ASP A 43 64.85 -14.76 20.52
N ALA A 44 65.67 -13.92 19.88
CA ALA A 44 65.75 -13.90 18.42
C ALA A 44 66.28 -15.21 17.81
N SER A 45 67.18 -15.93 18.50
CA SER A 45 67.73 -17.21 18.02
C SER A 45 66.64 -18.29 18.05
N ALA A 46 65.97 -18.42 19.19
CA ALA A 46 64.88 -19.37 19.38
C ALA A 46 63.71 -19.11 18.42
N ARG A 47 63.37 -17.84 18.16
CA ARG A 47 62.34 -17.48 17.16
C ARG A 47 62.74 -17.82 15.72
N ALA A 48 64.02 -17.72 15.38
CA ALA A 48 64.51 -18.13 14.07
C ALA A 48 64.52 -19.66 13.91
N ALA A 49 64.76 -20.40 14.99
CA ALA A 49 64.70 -21.86 15.02
C ALA A 49 63.26 -22.40 15.04
N LEU A 50 62.26 -21.58 15.40
CA LEU A 50 60.86 -21.98 15.44
C LEU A 50 60.30 -22.22 14.03
N GLN A 51 60.13 -23.49 13.67
CA GLN A 51 59.74 -23.93 12.34
C GLN A 51 58.22 -23.93 12.14
N SER A 52 57.47 -24.44 13.11
CA SER A 52 56.00 -24.52 13.01
C SER A 52 55.35 -24.59 14.38
N PHE A 53 54.13 -24.04 14.45
CA PHE A 53 53.20 -24.19 15.55
C PHE A 53 51.83 -24.51 14.98
N ASP A 54 51.22 -25.59 15.45
CA ASP A 54 49.83 -25.92 15.20
C ASP A 54 48.98 -25.61 16.44
N PRO A 55 48.07 -24.63 16.38
CA PRO A 55 47.25 -24.25 17.51
C PRO A 55 46.14 -25.27 17.85
N GLU A 56 45.72 -26.13 16.91
CA GLU A 56 44.65 -27.11 17.10
C GLU A 56 45.11 -28.31 17.92
N ASP A 57 46.26 -28.89 17.57
CA ASP A 57 46.84 -30.03 18.29
C ASP A 57 47.87 -29.62 19.35
N GLY A 58 48.35 -28.38 19.30
CA GLY A 58 49.29 -27.81 20.26
C GLY A 58 50.74 -28.19 20.05
N SER A 59 51.10 -28.76 18.89
CA SER A 59 52.46 -29.11 18.54
C SER A 59 53.30 -27.87 18.19
N VAL A 60 54.52 -27.80 18.74
CA VAL A 60 55.50 -26.75 18.44
C VAL A 60 56.81 -27.42 18.04
N VAL A 61 57.38 -27.03 16.90
CA VAL A 61 58.60 -27.64 16.36
C VAL A 61 59.68 -26.58 16.17
N PHE A 62 60.82 -26.80 16.81
CA PHE A 62 62.06 -26.05 16.58
C PHE A 62 63.05 -26.92 15.81
N SER A 63 63.78 -26.31 14.88
CA SER A 63 64.80 -26.99 14.07
C SER A 63 66.01 -26.07 13.89
N GLY A 64 67.21 -26.61 14.12
CA GLY A 64 68.46 -25.84 14.00
C GLY A 64 69.59 -26.40 14.87
N ASP A 65 70.75 -25.76 14.77
CA ASP A 65 71.95 -26.15 15.56
C ASP A 65 71.95 -25.56 16.98
N ASP A 66 71.20 -24.47 17.20
CA ASP A 66 71.07 -23.75 18.48
C ASP A 66 69.60 -23.80 18.94
N LEU A 67 69.23 -24.88 19.64
CA LEU A 67 67.87 -25.11 20.12
C LEU A 67 67.68 -24.54 21.53
N PRO A 68 66.50 -23.96 21.83
CA PRO A 68 66.25 -23.39 23.15
C PRO A 68 66.14 -24.48 24.23
N GLU A 69 66.69 -24.21 25.42
CA GLU A 69 66.53 -25.10 26.58
C GLU A 69 65.13 -24.94 27.20
N LEU A 70 64.26 -25.92 26.96
CA LEU A 70 62.86 -25.92 27.38
C LEU A 70 62.49 -27.23 28.09
N ALA A 71 61.72 -27.13 29.18
CA ALA A 71 61.29 -28.28 29.98
C ALA A 71 59.76 -28.33 30.14
N VAL A 72 59.24 -29.52 30.45
CA VAL A 72 57.83 -29.70 30.84
C VAL A 72 57.50 -28.79 32.02
N GLY A 73 56.38 -28.09 31.92
CA GLY A 73 55.94 -27.09 32.90
C GLY A 73 56.39 -25.67 32.60
N ASN A 74 57.40 -25.45 31.74
CA ASN A 74 57.72 -24.10 31.28
C ASN A 74 56.57 -23.51 30.46
N VAL A 75 56.40 -22.19 30.58
CA VAL A 75 55.43 -21.42 29.79
C VAL A 75 56.20 -20.59 28.78
N ILE A 76 56.09 -20.96 27.51
CA ILE A 76 56.76 -20.25 26.42
C ILE A 76 55.92 -19.07 25.95
N VAL A 77 56.56 -17.92 25.80
CA VAL A 77 55.95 -16.71 25.26
C VAL A 77 56.83 -16.10 24.16
N SER A 78 56.21 -15.64 23.08
CA SER A 78 56.95 -15.12 21.93
C SER A 78 56.18 -14.05 21.16
N GLU A 79 56.95 -13.09 20.64
CA GLU A 79 56.54 -12.21 19.54
C GLU A 79 56.26 -13.04 18.27
N PRO A 80 55.61 -12.45 17.24
CA PRO A 80 55.47 -13.10 15.93
C PRO A 80 56.80 -13.65 15.39
N ALA A 81 56.75 -14.87 14.88
CA ALA A 81 57.88 -15.57 14.28
C ALA A 81 57.42 -16.33 13.02
N PRO A 82 58.32 -16.69 12.08
CA PRO A 82 57.92 -17.39 10.85
C PRO A 82 57.09 -18.66 11.08
N GLY A 83 57.46 -19.48 12.07
CA GLY A 83 56.72 -20.69 12.45
C GLY A 83 55.50 -20.45 13.34
N ALA A 84 55.32 -19.25 13.88
CA ALA A 84 54.18 -18.86 14.70
C ALA A 84 53.83 -17.38 14.42
N PRO A 85 53.10 -17.10 13.31
CA PRO A 85 52.88 -15.73 12.84
C PRO A 85 52.06 -14.88 13.82
N TYR A 86 51.32 -15.51 14.73
CA TYR A 86 50.56 -14.81 15.79
C TYR A 86 51.27 -14.83 17.14
N GLY A 87 52.56 -15.18 17.18
CA GLY A 87 53.31 -15.38 18.41
C GLY A 87 52.92 -16.67 19.14
N LEU A 88 53.43 -16.83 20.36
CA LEU A 88 53.17 -17.99 21.19
C LEU A 88 52.85 -17.56 22.62
N LEU A 89 51.88 -18.23 23.22
CA LEU A 89 51.69 -18.27 24.67
C LEU A 89 51.13 -19.64 25.05
N ARG A 90 52.03 -20.55 25.44
CA ARG A 90 51.70 -21.97 25.61
C ARG A 90 52.45 -22.58 26.79
N ARG A 91 51.82 -23.53 27.48
CA ARG A 91 52.47 -24.32 28.54
C ARG A 91 52.91 -25.66 27.97
N ILE A 92 54.16 -26.04 28.22
CA ILE A 92 54.73 -27.28 27.71
C ILE A 92 54.25 -28.45 28.56
N THR A 93 53.65 -29.45 27.91
CA THR A 93 53.15 -30.68 28.53
C THR A 93 54.02 -31.89 28.21
N ALA A 94 54.70 -31.89 27.07
CA ALA A 94 55.72 -32.89 26.73
C ALA A 94 56.85 -32.28 25.88
N VAL A 95 58.04 -32.87 25.97
CA VAL A 95 59.24 -32.51 25.21
C VAL A 95 59.78 -33.78 24.56
N ASP A 96 60.08 -33.71 23.27
CA ASP A 96 60.70 -34.76 22.47
C ASP A 96 61.87 -34.18 21.68
N ASP A 97 63.09 -34.58 22.06
CA ASP A 97 64.37 -34.22 21.45
C ASP A 97 65.06 -35.45 20.81
N SER A 98 64.31 -36.51 20.55
CA SER A 98 64.86 -37.79 20.05
C SER A 98 65.42 -37.71 18.62
N VAL A 99 65.05 -36.68 17.86
CA VAL A 99 65.54 -36.41 16.51
C VAL A 99 66.67 -35.37 16.57
N PRO A 100 67.91 -35.71 16.17
CA PRO A 100 69.02 -34.76 16.21
C PRO A 100 68.75 -33.49 15.40
N GLY A 101 68.95 -32.32 16.01
CA GLY A 101 68.72 -31.01 15.39
C GLY A 101 67.26 -30.55 15.39
N GLN A 102 66.37 -31.27 16.07
CA GLN A 102 64.95 -30.94 16.19
C GLN A 102 64.47 -31.06 17.65
N LEU A 103 63.65 -30.12 18.08
CA LEU A 103 62.95 -30.14 19.37
C LEU A 103 61.45 -30.02 19.11
N THR A 104 60.70 -31.06 19.45
CA THR A 104 59.24 -31.08 19.33
C THR A 104 58.61 -30.97 20.72
N LEU A 105 57.68 -30.04 20.88
CA LEU A 105 56.94 -29.82 22.10
C LEU A 105 55.47 -30.15 21.86
N GLN A 106 54.85 -30.76 22.87
CA GLN A 106 53.39 -30.76 23.00
C GLN A 106 53.02 -29.69 24.02
N THR A 107 52.01 -28.90 23.69
CA THR A 107 51.64 -27.74 24.48
C THR A 107 50.14 -27.59 24.64
N GLU A 108 49.74 -27.02 25.76
CA GLU A 108 48.38 -26.56 25.98
C GLU A 108 48.32 -25.04 26.09
N ILE A 109 47.10 -24.50 25.99
CA ILE A 109 46.84 -23.08 26.15
C ILE A 109 47.35 -22.61 27.53
N ALA A 110 48.09 -21.50 27.55
CA ALA A 110 48.53 -20.83 28.77
C ALA A 110 47.93 -19.42 28.88
N SER A 111 47.88 -18.91 30.10
CA SER A 111 47.43 -17.55 30.40
C SER A 111 48.57 -16.67 30.90
N LEU A 112 48.39 -15.36 30.73
CA LEU A 112 49.38 -14.34 30.98
C LEU A 112 49.72 -14.24 32.47
N ASP A 113 48.81 -14.63 33.37
CA ASP A 113 49.08 -14.78 34.81
C ASP A 113 50.01 -15.96 35.15
N MET A 114 50.24 -16.89 34.21
CA MET A 114 51.28 -17.92 34.33
C MET A 114 52.66 -17.42 33.88
N VAL A 115 52.73 -16.23 33.28
CA VAL A 115 53.95 -15.60 32.76
C VAL A 115 54.32 -14.35 33.55
N LEU A 116 53.33 -13.57 33.99
CA LEU A 116 53.48 -12.32 34.73
C LEU A 116 52.88 -12.46 36.13
N GLU A 117 53.69 -12.16 37.15
CA GLU A 117 53.23 -11.98 38.53
C GLU A 117 52.63 -10.57 38.73
N SER A 118 53.23 -9.56 38.10
CA SER A 118 52.70 -8.21 38.03
C SER A 118 53.07 -7.52 36.73
N GLY A 119 52.29 -6.52 36.33
CA GLY A 119 52.54 -5.70 35.15
C GLY A 119 51.30 -4.98 34.66
N SER A 120 51.50 -3.93 33.86
CA SER A 120 50.42 -3.14 33.25
C SER A 120 50.67 -2.88 31.76
N LEU A 121 49.59 -2.78 30.98
CA LEU A 121 49.57 -2.44 29.57
C LEU A 121 48.39 -1.51 29.28
N TYR A 122 48.63 -0.38 28.64
CA TYR A 122 47.59 0.57 28.24
C TYR A 122 47.91 1.09 26.85
N GLU A 123 47.11 0.70 25.87
CA GLU A 123 47.39 0.94 24.46
C GLU A 123 46.14 1.38 23.73
N THR A 124 46.30 2.43 22.92
CA THR A 124 45.29 2.89 21.99
C THR A 124 45.84 2.80 20.58
N PHE A 125 45.14 2.12 19.68
CA PHE A 125 45.54 2.00 18.29
C PHE A 125 44.35 2.15 17.35
N THR A 126 44.62 2.69 16.16
CA THR A 126 43.64 2.89 15.09
C THR A 126 43.99 1.94 13.95
N LEU A 127 43.00 1.31 13.33
CA LEU A 127 43.25 0.51 12.15
C LEU A 127 43.03 1.34 10.89
N THR A 128 44.01 1.31 10.00
CA THR A 128 43.99 1.97 8.70
C THR A 128 44.01 0.94 7.57
N PRO A 129 43.74 1.34 6.31
CA PRO A 129 43.86 0.43 5.17
C PRO A 129 45.23 -0.27 5.06
N ASP A 130 46.32 0.42 5.41
CA ASP A 130 47.69 -0.12 5.38
C ASP A 130 47.94 -1.24 6.41
N ASP A 131 47.11 -1.31 7.45
CA ASP A 131 47.22 -2.33 8.48
C ASP A 131 46.56 -3.66 8.06
N ILE A 132 45.87 -3.70 6.92
CA ILE A 132 45.23 -4.92 6.41
C ILE A 132 46.21 -5.73 5.57
N VAL A 133 46.53 -6.95 6.01
CA VAL A 133 47.48 -7.84 5.32
C VAL A 133 46.81 -8.89 4.44
N ASP A 134 45.55 -9.22 4.72
CA ASP A 134 44.79 -10.21 3.98
C ASP A 134 43.29 -9.87 3.94
N VAL A 135 42.66 -10.11 2.79
CA VAL A 135 41.22 -9.92 2.57
C VAL A 135 40.67 -11.12 1.82
N GLU A 136 39.87 -11.92 2.50
CA GLU A 136 39.14 -13.06 1.94
C GLU A 136 37.74 -12.61 1.54
N TYR A 137 37.47 -12.53 0.24
CA TYR A 137 36.15 -12.20 -0.31
C TYR A 137 35.27 -13.45 -0.43
N HIS A 138 34.04 -13.35 0.08
CA HIS A 138 33.04 -14.44 0.03
C HIS A 138 31.97 -14.22 -1.03
N VAL A 139 31.98 -13.06 -1.71
CA VAL A 139 31.01 -12.66 -2.74
C VAL A 139 31.68 -11.90 -3.89
N GLU A 140 31.06 -11.94 -5.07
CA GLU A 140 31.43 -11.10 -6.22
C GLU A 140 30.80 -9.70 -6.10
N GLY A 141 31.43 -8.68 -6.69
CA GLY A 141 30.93 -7.30 -6.67
C GLY A 141 31.24 -6.49 -5.38
N LEU A 142 31.92 -7.11 -4.41
CA LEU A 142 32.47 -6.44 -3.24
C LEU A 142 33.93 -6.08 -3.47
N ARG A 143 34.32 -4.85 -3.10
CA ARG A 143 35.72 -4.43 -3.16
C ARG A 143 36.10 -3.52 -1.99
N MET A 144 37.20 -3.85 -1.32
CA MET A 144 37.87 -2.94 -0.39
C MET A 144 38.67 -1.91 -1.17
N PHE A 145 38.67 -0.66 -0.73
CA PHE A 145 39.51 0.40 -1.27
C PHE A 145 40.07 1.31 -0.17
N ASP A 146 41.21 1.93 -0.46
CA ASP A 146 41.78 2.99 0.36
C ASP A 146 41.26 4.35 -0.13
N PRO A 147 40.52 5.12 0.70
CA PRO A 147 40.06 6.46 0.36
C PRO A 147 41.18 7.47 0.06
N ALA A 148 42.42 7.21 0.51
CA ALA A 148 43.58 8.04 0.18
C ALA A 148 44.01 7.87 -1.29
N ASP A 149 43.72 6.72 -1.92
CA ASP A 149 44.10 6.43 -3.30
C ASP A 149 43.34 7.34 -4.30
N PRO A 150 44.06 8.17 -5.10
CA PRO A 150 43.45 9.00 -6.13
C PRO A 150 42.70 8.21 -7.23
N GLU A 151 43.15 7.02 -7.61
CA GLU A 151 42.53 6.24 -8.68
C GLU A 151 41.17 5.67 -8.25
N GLU A 152 41.08 5.18 -7.01
CA GLU A 152 39.81 4.69 -6.44
C GLU A 152 38.79 5.81 -6.25
N ARG A 153 39.23 7.01 -5.84
CA ARG A 153 38.33 8.18 -5.77
C ARG A 153 37.75 8.57 -7.12
N LEU A 154 38.54 8.47 -8.20
CA LEU A 154 38.04 8.72 -9.56
C LEU A 154 37.05 7.63 -9.99
N ARG A 155 37.32 6.35 -9.69
CA ARG A 155 36.42 5.23 -10.00
C ARG A 155 35.04 5.42 -9.35
N LEU A 156 35.01 5.74 -8.06
CA LEU A 156 33.77 5.94 -7.30
C LEU A 156 32.97 7.17 -7.78
N ALA A 157 33.65 8.17 -8.36
CA ALA A 157 33.01 9.32 -9.00
C ALA A 157 32.39 9.01 -10.37
N HIS A 158 32.77 7.89 -11.00
CA HIS A 158 32.24 7.47 -12.30
C HIS A 158 31.08 6.46 -12.21
N THR A 159 30.96 5.71 -11.12
CA THR A 159 29.85 4.76 -10.89
C THR A 159 28.55 5.44 -10.47
N SER A 160 28.56 6.74 -10.19
CA SER A 160 27.43 7.53 -9.71
C SER A 160 26.42 7.96 -10.81
N ALA A 161 26.13 7.08 -11.76
CA ALA A 161 25.34 7.38 -12.96
C ALA A 161 23.91 7.91 -12.72
N ASP A 162 23.40 7.87 -11.48
CA ASP A 162 22.06 8.33 -11.09
C ASP A 162 22.00 9.76 -10.51
N GLY A 163 23.08 10.55 -10.66
CA GLY A 163 23.07 11.99 -10.40
C GLY A 163 23.44 12.43 -8.98
N VAL A 164 24.11 11.58 -8.20
CA VAL A 164 24.54 11.86 -6.81
C VAL A 164 26.06 11.73 -6.70
N GLU A 165 26.78 12.77 -6.23
CA GLU A 165 28.25 12.74 -6.12
C GLU A 165 28.78 11.56 -5.26
N ALA A 166 29.97 11.06 -5.57
CA ALA A 166 30.63 10.00 -4.80
C ALA A 166 30.76 10.34 -3.31
N LEU A 167 30.62 9.32 -2.45
CA LEU A 167 30.79 9.48 -1.01
C LEU A 167 32.24 9.88 -0.70
N ALA A 168 32.45 11.11 -0.24
CA ALA A 168 33.78 11.60 0.13
C ALA A 168 34.19 11.04 1.51
N LEU A 169 34.94 9.95 1.52
CA LEU A 169 35.50 9.36 2.74
C LEU A 169 36.83 10.02 3.15
N PRO A 170 37.07 10.28 4.45
CA PRO A 170 38.39 10.70 4.93
C PRO A 170 39.44 9.61 4.73
N SER A 171 40.71 9.98 4.56
CA SER A 171 41.82 9.05 4.26
C SER A 171 42.14 8.05 5.38
N SER A 172 41.64 8.28 6.60
CA SER A 172 41.82 7.34 7.73
C SER A 172 40.79 6.21 7.74
N PHE A 173 39.83 6.21 6.80
CA PHE A 173 38.78 5.21 6.74
C PHE A 173 39.19 4.02 5.88
N ILE A 174 38.63 2.85 6.19
CA ILE A 174 38.66 1.67 5.34
C ILE A 174 37.37 1.67 4.53
N GLY A 175 37.49 1.76 3.20
CA GLY A 175 36.37 1.87 2.27
C GLY A 175 35.95 0.53 1.68
N TRP A 176 34.65 0.38 1.45
CA TRP A 176 34.03 -0.75 0.74
C TRP A 176 33.06 -0.21 -0.30
N SER A 177 33.15 -0.73 -1.51
CA SER A 177 32.17 -0.46 -2.56
C SER A 177 31.42 -1.73 -2.95
N PHE A 178 30.13 -1.57 -3.19
CA PHE A 178 29.22 -2.59 -3.68
C PHE A 178 28.81 -2.21 -5.10
N ASP A 179 29.40 -2.90 -6.09
CA ASP A 179 29.09 -2.70 -7.51
C ASP A 179 28.10 -3.78 -7.94
N ASP A 180 26.79 -3.49 -7.84
CA ASP A 180 25.70 -4.41 -8.18
C ASP A 180 25.77 -5.76 -7.42
N LEU A 181 26.00 -5.72 -6.10
CA LEU A 181 26.06 -6.93 -5.27
C LEU A 181 24.69 -7.63 -5.25
N VAL A 182 24.64 -8.87 -5.74
CA VAL A 182 23.42 -9.69 -5.72
C VAL A 182 23.19 -10.24 -4.31
N ILE A 183 22.19 -9.69 -3.59
CA ILE A 183 21.78 -10.14 -2.26
C ILE A 183 20.96 -11.43 -2.37
N TYR A 184 20.08 -11.48 -3.37
CA TYR A 184 19.18 -12.59 -3.59
C TYR A 184 18.84 -12.70 -5.08
N ASP A 185 18.70 -13.94 -5.54
CA ASP A 185 18.38 -14.31 -6.92
C ASP A 185 17.36 -15.46 -6.87
N VAL A 186 16.20 -15.27 -7.51
CA VAL A 186 15.03 -16.13 -7.28
C VAL A 186 15.25 -17.55 -7.79
N ASP A 187 15.88 -17.70 -8.96
CA ASP A 187 16.12 -18.99 -9.59
C ASP A 187 17.54 -19.55 -9.37
N ARG A 188 18.39 -18.80 -8.63
CA ARG A 188 19.81 -19.07 -8.36
C ARG A 188 20.67 -19.10 -9.62
N ASN A 189 20.23 -18.47 -10.69
CA ASN A 189 20.95 -18.33 -11.93
C ASN A 189 21.34 -16.86 -12.12
N LEU A 190 22.59 -16.52 -11.78
CA LEU A 190 23.08 -15.13 -11.85
C LEU A 190 23.00 -14.45 -13.24
N ASN A 191 22.72 -15.21 -14.30
CA ASN A 191 22.51 -14.70 -15.66
C ASN A 191 21.13 -14.06 -15.87
N THR A 192 20.11 -14.41 -15.09
CA THR A 192 18.79 -13.78 -15.12
C THR A 192 18.82 -12.53 -14.23
N LYS A 193 18.66 -11.35 -14.85
CA LYS A 193 18.84 -10.05 -14.16
C LYS A 193 17.53 -9.42 -13.67
N ASN A 194 16.39 -9.97 -14.08
CA ASN A 194 15.07 -9.41 -13.80
C ASN A 194 14.46 -9.97 -12.51
N ASP A 195 15.17 -10.84 -11.81
CA ASP A 195 14.78 -11.53 -10.60
C ASP A 195 15.85 -11.44 -9.51
N GLN A 196 16.72 -10.42 -9.63
CA GLN A 196 17.77 -10.12 -8.67
C GLN A 196 17.35 -8.98 -7.73
N VAL A 197 17.85 -9.06 -6.51
CA VAL A 197 17.89 -7.99 -5.52
C VAL A 197 19.33 -7.52 -5.44
N LEU A 198 19.59 -6.28 -5.84
CA LEU A 198 20.92 -5.70 -5.96
C LEU A 198 21.15 -4.66 -4.85
N LEU A 199 22.31 -4.71 -4.21
CA LEU A 199 22.82 -3.66 -3.33
C LEU A 199 23.93 -2.89 -4.05
N LYS A 200 23.83 -1.56 -4.00
CA LYS A 200 24.85 -0.65 -4.50
C LYS A 200 25.26 0.36 -3.45
N GLY A 201 26.46 0.89 -3.58
CA GLY A 201 26.92 2.04 -2.81
C GLY A 201 28.23 1.78 -2.11
N ASP A 202 28.49 2.53 -1.03
CA ASP A 202 29.79 2.56 -0.37
C ASP A 202 29.65 2.68 1.15
N ILE A 203 30.56 2.04 1.87
CA ILE A 203 30.69 2.17 3.32
C ILE A 203 32.15 2.48 3.65
N GLY A 204 32.37 3.49 4.48
CA GLY A 204 33.64 3.74 5.14
C GLY A 204 33.52 3.47 6.63
N VAL A 205 34.54 2.83 7.21
CA VAL A 205 34.69 2.68 8.66
C VAL A 205 36.04 3.16 9.15
N ASN A 206 36.08 3.73 10.35
CA ASN A 206 37.33 4.16 11.01
C ASN A 206 37.35 3.65 12.47
N PRO A 207 37.86 2.43 12.71
CA PRO A 207 37.84 1.81 14.02
C PRO A 207 39.07 2.20 14.86
N ILE A 208 38.81 2.49 16.13
CA ILE A 208 39.78 2.85 17.17
C ILE A 208 39.59 1.88 18.33
N PHE A 209 40.69 1.32 18.82
CA PHE A 209 40.72 0.38 19.93
C PHE A 209 41.48 1.01 21.10
N ASP A 210 40.92 0.93 22.29
CA ASP A 210 41.56 1.30 23.55
C ASP A 210 41.52 0.09 24.49
N VAL A 211 42.70 -0.42 24.83
CA VAL A 211 42.88 -1.65 25.62
C VAL A 211 43.73 -1.33 26.84
N GLY A 212 43.22 -1.71 28.01
CA GLY A 212 43.90 -1.55 29.29
C GLY A 212 43.94 -2.87 30.06
N PHE A 213 45.08 -3.18 30.64
CA PHE A 213 45.31 -4.35 31.47
C PHE A 213 46.23 -3.99 32.62
N ALA A 214 45.92 -4.46 33.81
CA ALA A 214 46.87 -4.46 34.92
C ALA A 214 46.66 -5.66 35.83
N LEU A 215 47.77 -6.26 36.23
CA LEU A 215 47.80 -7.39 37.15
C LEU A 215 48.78 -7.11 38.27
N ASN A 216 48.37 -7.47 39.48
CA ASN A 216 49.24 -7.59 40.63
C ASN A 216 48.79 -8.79 41.45
N CYS A 217 49.58 -9.85 41.41
CA CYS A 217 49.40 -11.01 42.26
C CYS A 217 49.98 -10.70 43.66
N SER A 218 49.15 -10.76 44.71
CA SER A 218 49.66 -10.64 46.10
C SER A 218 50.76 -11.67 46.40
N TYR A 219 51.57 -11.48 47.46
CA TYR A 219 52.73 -12.32 47.88
C TYR A 219 52.50 -13.86 47.97
N LEU A 220 51.27 -14.36 47.78
CA LEU A 220 50.89 -15.77 47.77
C LEU A 220 49.99 -16.19 46.58
N CYS A 221 49.63 -15.28 45.67
CA CYS A 221 48.73 -15.52 44.54
C CYS A 221 47.39 -16.21 44.86
N LEU A 222 46.87 -16.03 46.09
CA LEU A 222 45.64 -16.68 46.55
C LEU A 222 44.34 -16.04 46.00
N SER A 223 44.43 -14.85 45.41
CA SER A 223 43.31 -14.11 44.81
C SER A 223 43.84 -13.12 43.77
N THR A 224 43.60 -13.40 42.48
CA THR A 224 43.88 -12.47 41.38
C THR A 224 42.63 -11.63 41.07
N ASN A 225 42.76 -10.31 41.13
CA ASN A 225 41.70 -9.39 40.72
C ASN A 225 42.27 -8.39 39.70
N PRO A 226 42.46 -8.83 38.45
CA PRO A 226 43.02 -7.99 37.41
C PRO A 226 42.13 -6.77 37.14
N TYR A 227 42.76 -5.69 36.69
CA TYR A 227 42.07 -4.63 35.97
C TYR A 227 42.07 -4.97 34.48
N PHE A 228 40.93 -4.82 33.83
CA PHE A 228 40.82 -4.97 32.40
C PHE A 228 39.84 -3.95 31.83
N LYS A 229 40.22 -3.26 30.76
CA LYS A 229 39.36 -2.34 30.00
C LYS A 229 39.51 -2.68 28.53
N PHE A 230 38.39 -2.75 27.82
CA PHE A 230 38.41 -2.65 26.37
C PHE A 230 37.31 -1.70 25.92
N GLU A 231 37.64 -0.82 25.00
CA GLU A 231 36.74 0.12 24.37
C GLU A 231 37.03 0.15 22.86
N VAL A 232 35.99 0.03 22.06
CA VAL A 232 36.04 0.17 20.60
C VAL A 232 35.21 1.39 20.24
N GLY A 233 35.87 2.39 19.68
CA GLY A 233 35.23 3.52 19.03
C GLY A 233 35.22 3.30 17.52
N THR A 234 34.15 3.66 16.83
CA THR A 234 34.18 3.71 15.37
C THR A 234 33.31 4.82 14.81
N GLN A 235 33.73 5.34 13.66
CA GLN A 235 32.89 6.15 12.79
C GLN A 235 32.50 5.33 11.57
N VAL A 236 31.22 5.35 11.22
CA VAL A 236 30.69 4.74 10.01
C VAL A 236 30.06 5.84 9.16
N ILE A 237 30.48 5.90 7.90
CA ILE A 237 29.85 6.72 6.87
C ILE A 237 29.38 5.76 5.79
N ALA A 238 28.09 5.78 5.48
CA ALA A 238 27.52 4.85 4.52
C ALA A 238 26.65 5.59 3.50
N ARG A 239 26.61 5.05 2.28
CA ARG A 239 25.66 5.34 1.21
C ARG A 239 25.19 4.01 0.66
N LEU A 240 23.92 3.68 0.82
CA LEU A 240 23.37 2.40 0.37
C LEU A 240 22.15 2.62 -0.51
N ALA A 241 22.10 1.92 -1.63
CA ALA A 241 20.95 1.84 -2.53
C ALA A 241 20.56 0.39 -2.79
N LEU A 242 19.29 0.09 -2.58
CA LEU A 242 18.70 -1.20 -2.93
C LEU A 242 18.00 -1.04 -4.29
N ASP A 243 18.11 -2.03 -5.18
CA ASP A 243 17.28 -2.15 -6.38
C ASP A 243 16.70 -3.57 -6.41
N SER A 244 15.41 -3.69 -6.70
CA SER A 244 14.72 -4.97 -6.72
C SER A 244 13.85 -5.08 -7.96
N LYS A 245 13.92 -6.23 -8.64
CA LYS A 245 13.09 -6.51 -9.82
C LYS A 245 12.20 -7.73 -9.64
N VAL A 246 12.19 -8.31 -8.43
CA VAL A 246 11.48 -9.56 -8.16
C VAL A 246 9.94 -9.38 -8.15
N PRO A 247 9.19 -10.42 -8.58
CA PRO A 247 7.73 -10.42 -8.51
C PRO A 247 7.20 -10.31 -7.07
N PHE A 248 5.93 -9.90 -6.95
CA PHE A 248 5.25 -9.69 -5.67
C PHE A 248 5.19 -10.92 -4.77
N GLY A 249 5.48 -10.75 -3.46
CA GLY A 249 5.09 -11.67 -2.40
C GLY A 249 6.17 -12.63 -1.90
N LEU A 250 7.44 -12.38 -2.18
CA LEU A 250 8.55 -13.21 -1.71
C LEU A 250 9.01 -12.79 -0.31
N ASN A 251 9.03 -13.71 0.65
CA ASN A 251 9.68 -13.47 1.95
C ASN A 251 11.11 -14.01 1.90
N VAL A 252 12.09 -13.13 2.14
CA VAL A 252 13.52 -13.44 2.10
C VAL A 252 14.10 -13.23 3.49
N ASN A 253 14.86 -14.21 3.96
CA ASN A 253 15.68 -14.10 5.16
C ASN A 253 17.04 -14.70 4.85
N GLU A 254 18.00 -13.84 4.54
CA GLU A 254 19.30 -14.23 4.04
C GLU A 254 20.42 -13.61 4.88
N LYS A 255 21.46 -14.41 5.10
CA LYS A 255 22.71 -13.98 5.70
C LYS A 255 23.82 -14.25 4.71
N LEU A 256 24.48 -13.18 4.29
CA LEU A 256 25.51 -13.22 3.27
C LEU A 256 26.83 -12.77 3.88
N PRO A 257 27.74 -13.70 4.22
CA PRO A 257 29.12 -13.36 4.55
C PRO A 257 29.73 -12.62 3.37
N LEU A 258 30.33 -11.45 3.61
CA LEU A 258 30.83 -10.57 2.57
C LEU A 258 32.34 -10.70 2.40
N ALA A 259 33.08 -10.44 3.49
CA ALA A 259 34.53 -10.53 3.52
C ALA A 259 35.04 -10.80 4.94
N THR A 260 36.21 -11.41 5.02
CA THR A 260 37.01 -11.49 6.25
C THR A 260 38.32 -10.76 6.03
N LEU A 261 38.65 -9.83 6.93
CA LEU A 261 39.90 -9.07 6.91
C LEU A 261 40.77 -9.50 8.07
N THR A 262 42.04 -9.71 7.78
CA THR A 262 43.06 -9.97 8.80
C THR A 262 44.05 -8.81 8.76
N GLY A 263 44.20 -8.14 9.89
CA GLY A 263 45.17 -7.07 10.05
C GLY A 263 46.55 -7.59 10.43
N SER A 264 47.52 -6.69 10.40
CA SER A 264 48.89 -6.94 10.82
C SER A 264 48.95 -7.33 12.30
N THR A 265 49.96 -8.13 12.65
CA THR A 265 50.20 -8.52 14.04
C THR A 265 50.81 -7.36 14.82
N ILE A 266 50.18 -6.99 15.92
CA ILE A 266 50.63 -5.92 16.81
C ILE A 266 51.21 -6.56 18.08
N ALA A 267 52.47 -6.27 18.38
CA ALA A 267 53.13 -6.75 19.59
C ALA A 267 53.39 -5.58 20.54
N PHE A 268 52.90 -5.69 21.76
CA PHE A 268 53.16 -4.78 22.86
C PHE A 268 54.04 -5.47 23.90
N SER A 269 54.75 -4.73 24.75
CA SER A 269 55.65 -5.33 25.74
C SER A 269 55.27 -4.93 27.16
N ILE A 270 55.05 -5.93 28.02
CA ILE A 270 54.94 -5.74 29.48
C ILE A 270 56.27 -6.17 30.09
N GLY A 271 57.19 -5.20 30.22
CA GLY A 271 58.58 -5.51 30.52
C GLY A 271 59.18 -6.38 29.41
N PRO A 272 59.77 -7.55 29.71
CA PRO A 272 60.33 -8.44 28.69
C PRO A 272 59.26 -9.36 28.04
N VAL A 273 58.01 -9.34 28.50
CA VAL A 273 56.96 -10.26 28.01
C VAL A 273 56.20 -9.61 26.86
N PRO A 274 56.25 -10.19 25.64
CA PRO A 274 55.50 -9.67 24.50
C PRO A 274 54.05 -10.14 24.54
N VAL A 275 53.10 -9.23 24.33
CA VAL A 275 51.66 -9.46 24.19
C VAL A 275 51.26 -9.20 22.74
N VAL A 276 50.81 -10.25 22.05
CA VAL A 276 50.53 -10.20 20.61
C VAL A 276 49.02 -10.18 20.36
N ILE A 277 48.58 -9.18 19.59
CA ILE A 277 47.19 -8.99 19.19
C ILE A 277 47.10 -8.99 17.67
N VAL A 278 46.07 -9.64 17.14
CA VAL A 278 45.74 -9.65 15.71
C VAL A 278 44.30 -9.19 15.54
N PRO A 279 44.06 -8.03 14.90
CA PRO A 279 42.71 -7.58 14.62
C PRO A 279 42.16 -8.31 13.40
N LYS A 280 40.94 -8.85 13.53
CA LYS A 280 40.22 -9.56 12.47
C LYS A 280 38.81 -9.01 12.34
N PHE A 281 38.37 -8.72 11.12
CA PHE A 281 37.02 -8.19 10.86
C PHE A 281 36.24 -9.15 9.99
N LYS A 282 34.98 -9.36 10.35
CA LYS A 282 34.02 -10.11 9.54
C LYS A 282 32.92 -9.16 9.14
N LEU A 283 32.68 -9.07 7.84
CA LEU A 283 31.59 -8.33 7.24
C LEU A 283 30.49 -9.31 6.82
N GLU A 284 29.27 -9.02 7.22
CA GLU A 284 28.11 -9.84 6.90
C GLU A 284 26.92 -8.93 6.57
N LEU A 285 26.16 -9.26 5.54
CA LEU A 285 24.89 -8.63 5.23
C LEU A 285 23.76 -9.54 5.72
N ARG A 286 22.76 -8.97 6.40
CA ARG A 286 21.55 -9.66 6.84
C ARG A 286 20.35 -8.97 6.22
N PHE A 287 19.61 -9.68 5.38
CA PHE A 287 18.37 -9.18 4.79
C PHE A 287 17.19 -9.95 5.37
N ASP A 288 16.21 -9.24 5.90
CA ASP A 288 14.95 -9.80 6.40
C ASP A 288 13.80 -8.98 5.84
N GLY A 289 12.94 -9.58 5.01
CA GLY A 289 11.78 -8.86 4.51
C GLY A 289 10.98 -9.55 3.43
N SER A 290 9.77 -9.03 3.22
CA SER A 290 8.96 -9.29 2.04
C SER A 290 9.42 -8.37 0.91
N ILE A 291 9.61 -8.88 -0.30
CA ILE A 291 9.98 -8.12 -1.49
C ILE A 291 8.85 -8.25 -2.52
N GLY A 292 8.51 -7.17 -3.21
CA GLY A 292 7.45 -7.25 -4.22
C GLY A 292 7.34 -6.14 -5.26
N PHE A 293 8.26 -5.18 -5.29
CA PHE A 293 8.34 -4.12 -6.31
C PHE A 293 9.73 -3.47 -6.29
N SER A 294 10.05 -2.70 -7.33
CA SER A 294 11.29 -1.94 -7.41
C SER A 294 11.21 -0.74 -6.47
N VAL A 295 12.15 -0.70 -5.52
CA VAL A 295 12.35 0.44 -4.64
C VAL A 295 13.81 0.82 -4.74
N SER A 296 14.08 2.08 -5.04
CA SER A 296 15.39 2.69 -4.86
C SER A 296 15.30 3.77 -3.78
N TYR A 297 16.11 3.61 -2.75
CA TYR A 297 16.29 4.60 -1.69
C TYR A 297 17.77 4.74 -1.39
N GLU A 298 18.19 5.95 -1.04
CA GLU A 298 19.56 6.23 -0.63
C GLU A 298 19.54 6.74 0.81
N VAL A 299 20.37 6.15 1.67
CA VAL A 299 20.59 6.67 3.04
C VAL A 299 22.05 7.07 3.17
N GLN A 300 22.26 8.34 3.53
CA GLN A 300 23.57 8.87 3.91
C GLN A 300 23.57 9.30 5.38
N GLY A 301 24.56 8.84 6.14
CA GLY A 301 24.66 9.19 7.56
C GLY A 301 26.03 8.98 8.16
N ASP A 302 26.30 9.76 9.21
CA ASP A 302 27.48 9.64 10.04
C ASP A 302 27.06 9.02 11.38
N LEU A 303 27.62 7.86 11.69
CA LEU A 303 27.34 7.12 12.92
C LEU A 303 28.62 7.00 13.73
N THR A 304 28.59 7.49 14.97
CA THR A 304 29.67 7.34 15.95
C THR A 304 29.22 6.39 17.03
N VAL A 305 29.94 5.28 17.18
CA VAL A 305 29.66 4.26 18.18
C VAL A 305 30.84 4.13 19.13
N LYS A 306 30.52 3.91 20.40
CA LYS A 306 31.46 3.42 21.41
C LYS A 306 30.87 2.20 22.09
N ALA A 307 31.67 1.16 22.21
CA ALA A 307 31.29 -0.13 22.77
C ALA A 307 32.44 -0.73 23.55
N GLY A 308 32.19 -1.24 24.75
CA GLY A 308 33.26 -1.80 25.56
C GLY A 308 32.81 -2.28 26.92
N ALA A 309 33.79 -2.66 27.74
CA ALA A 309 33.58 -3.01 29.13
C ALA A 309 34.82 -2.72 29.96
N GLU A 310 34.60 -2.43 31.24
CA GLU A 310 35.63 -2.31 32.27
C GLU A 310 35.38 -3.37 33.36
N TYR A 311 36.39 -4.17 33.67
CA TYR A 311 36.43 -5.05 34.83
C TYR A 311 37.34 -4.46 35.89
N LYS A 312 36.75 -4.10 37.03
CA LYS A 312 37.47 -3.53 38.18
C LYS A 312 36.82 -4.06 39.46
N ASN A 313 37.65 -4.44 40.43
CA ASN A 313 37.19 -4.89 41.75
C ASN A 313 36.17 -6.05 41.69
N GLY A 314 36.38 -7.02 40.80
CA GLY A 314 35.53 -8.21 40.70
C GLY A 314 34.22 -8.02 39.93
N LYS A 315 33.98 -6.85 39.32
CA LYS A 315 32.72 -6.51 38.65
C LYS A 315 32.96 -5.94 37.26
N TRP A 316 32.06 -6.26 36.34
CA TRP A 316 31.98 -5.65 35.02
C TRP A 316 31.15 -4.37 35.06
N LYS A 317 31.55 -3.38 34.25
CA LYS A 317 30.84 -2.15 33.96
C LYS A 317 30.82 -1.96 32.45
N ASP A 318 29.63 -1.82 31.89
CA ASP A 318 29.43 -1.63 30.45
C ASP A 318 29.87 -0.23 30.03
N ILE A 319 30.51 -0.13 28.86
CA ILE A 319 30.87 1.14 28.22
C ILE A 319 30.07 1.23 26.92
N ALA A 320 29.17 2.20 26.81
CA ALA A 320 28.35 2.41 25.62
C ALA A 320 28.17 3.91 25.36
N GLY A 321 28.25 4.31 24.09
CA GLY A 321 27.99 5.68 23.67
C GLY A 321 27.57 5.73 22.21
N LEU A 322 26.63 6.60 21.88
CA LEU A 322 26.15 6.79 20.52
C LEU A 322 25.93 8.27 20.22
N SER A 323 26.38 8.72 19.05
CA SER A 323 25.94 9.98 18.45
C SER A 323 25.75 9.81 16.95
N HIS A 324 24.73 10.46 16.39
CA HIS A 324 24.37 10.32 14.99
C HIS A 324 23.93 11.65 14.37
N GLN A 325 24.21 11.82 13.07
CA GLN A 325 23.68 12.92 12.24
C GLN A 325 23.30 12.37 10.86
N TYR A 326 22.17 12.81 10.30
CA TYR A 326 21.62 12.29 9.05
C TYR A 326 21.16 13.42 8.13
N VAL A 327 21.19 13.16 6.82
CA VAL A 327 20.62 14.02 5.78
C VAL A 327 19.44 13.29 5.14
N GLU A 328 18.28 13.94 5.08
CA GLU A 328 17.11 13.43 4.39
C GLU A 328 17.33 13.42 2.86
N GLN A 329 17.01 12.32 2.19
CA GLN A 329 17.00 12.20 0.73
C GLN A 329 15.65 11.61 0.28
N PRO A 330 15.10 12.04 -0.87
CA PRO A 330 13.79 11.61 -1.35
C PRO A 330 13.79 10.16 -1.83
N VAL A 331 12.77 9.40 -1.46
CA VAL A 331 12.49 8.05 -1.97
C VAL A 331 11.74 8.16 -3.30
N LYS A 332 12.17 7.44 -4.33
CA LYS A 332 11.42 7.27 -5.59
C LYS A 332 10.79 5.88 -5.61
N ALA A 333 9.48 5.81 -5.77
CA ALA A 333 8.75 4.55 -5.90
C ALA A 333 7.77 4.65 -7.07
N ASP A 334 7.83 3.67 -7.97
CA ASP A 334 6.97 3.58 -9.15
C ASP A 334 5.75 2.71 -8.82
N SER A 335 4.67 3.36 -8.37
CA SER A 335 3.30 2.81 -8.26
C SER A 335 3.00 1.92 -7.04
N PHE A 336 1.81 2.13 -6.45
CA PHE A 336 1.26 1.31 -5.37
C PHE A 336 -0.08 0.71 -5.82
N VAL A 337 -0.15 -0.62 -5.87
CA VAL A 337 -1.40 -1.40 -5.78
C VAL A 337 -1.45 -1.95 -4.34
N GLU A 338 -2.59 -2.40 -3.81
CA GLU A 338 -2.71 -2.97 -2.45
C GLU A 338 -1.55 -3.88 -2.06
N VAL A 339 -0.65 -3.35 -1.23
CA VAL A 339 0.65 -3.94 -0.92
C VAL A 339 0.96 -3.65 0.53
N VAL A 340 1.36 -4.67 1.27
CA VAL A 340 2.05 -4.53 2.56
C VAL A 340 3.45 -5.11 2.35
N LEU A 341 4.46 -4.27 2.48
CA LEU A 341 5.87 -4.63 2.34
C LEU A 341 6.65 -4.13 3.55
N ARG A 342 7.41 -5.04 4.16
CA ARG A 342 8.38 -4.71 5.21
C ARG A 342 9.70 -5.34 4.86
N ALA A 343 10.75 -4.53 4.78
CA ALA A 343 12.10 -4.99 4.54
C ALA A 343 13.07 -4.30 5.48
N LYS A 344 14.04 -5.06 6.00
CA LYS A 344 15.14 -4.58 6.81
C LYS A 344 16.45 -5.13 6.25
N LEU A 345 17.34 -4.23 5.89
CA LEU A 345 18.72 -4.53 5.53
C LEU A 345 19.61 -4.17 6.72
N LYS A 346 20.42 -5.13 7.19
CA LYS A 346 21.39 -4.92 8.25
C LYS A 346 22.78 -5.26 7.76
N GLY A 347 23.75 -4.38 7.96
CA GLY A 347 25.16 -4.69 7.76
C GLY A 347 25.78 -4.98 9.11
N ALA A 348 26.28 -6.19 9.34
CA ALA A 348 26.99 -6.55 10.55
C ALA A 348 28.50 -6.44 10.33
N ILE A 349 29.15 -5.64 11.16
CA ILE A 349 30.59 -5.46 11.20
C ILE A 349 31.06 -6.00 12.53
N ARG A 350 31.73 -7.16 12.51
CA ARG A 350 32.23 -7.82 13.71
C ARG A 350 33.75 -7.72 13.73
N GLY A 351 34.28 -6.90 14.61
CA GLY A 351 35.70 -6.86 14.95
C GLY A 351 36.02 -7.86 16.05
N GLU A 352 37.05 -8.66 15.85
CA GLU A 352 37.61 -9.62 16.79
C GLU A 352 39.07 -9.24 17.04
N LEU A 353 39.48 -9.15 18.30
CA LEU A 353 40.89 -9.06 18.67
C LEU A 353 41.34 -10.43 19.14
N LEU A 354 42.24 -11.05 18.37
CA LEU A 354 42.82 -12.33 18.69
C LEU A 354 44.08 -12.10 19.52
N PHE A 355 44.18 -12.73 20.68
CA PHE A 355 45.38 -12.74 21.52
C PHE A 355 46.13 -14.04 21.22
N TYR A 356 47.36 -13.92 20.71
CA TYR A 356 48.16 -15.05 20.23
C TYR A 356 47.38 -16.03 19.32
N GLY A 357 46.53 -15.51 18.43
CA GLY A 357 45.74 -16.31 17.49
C GLY A 357 44.44 -16.89 18.05
N VAL A 358 44.10 -16.66 19.32
CA VAL A 358 42.82 -17.08 19.92
C VAL A 358 41.91 -15.86 20.10
N VAL A 359 40.64 -15.96 19.69
CA VAL A 359 39.67 -14.86 19.86
C VAL A 359 39.55 -14.52 21.36
N GLY A 360 39.91 -13.29 21.73
CA GLY A 360 39.76 -12.82 23.11
C GLY A 360 38.58 -11.87 23.28
N LEU A 361 38.54 -10.83 22.44
CA LEU A 361 37.56 -9.75 22.52
C LEU A 361 36.83 -9.63 21.20
N TYR A 362 35.55 -9.28 21.23
CA TYR A 362 34.81 -8.90 20.03
C TYR A 362 33.84 -7.76 20.29
N ALA A 363 33.66 -6.94 19.26
CA ALA A 363 32.60 -5.96 19.17
C ALA A 363 31.90 -6.14 17.81
N GLU A 364 30.58 -6.18 17.83
CA GLU A 364 29.75 -6.25 16.64
C GLU A 364 28.85 -5.02 16.59
N ILE A 365 28.91 -4.32 15.46
CA ILE A 365 28.10 -3.15 15.18
C ILE A 365 27.25 -3.49 13.98
N VAL A 366 25.94 -3.32 14.13
CA VAL A 366 24.93 -3.73 13.16
C VAL A 366 24.08 -2.52 12.80
N PRO A 367 24.55 -1.59 11.93
CA PRO A 367 23.69 -0.63 11.28
C PRO A 367 22.56 -1.33 10.52
N GLN A 368 21.36 -0.74 10.58
CA GLN A 368 20.19 -1.23 9.88
C GLN A 368 19.39 -0.10 9.23
N VAL A 369 18.81 -0.39 8.08
CA VAL A 369 17.82 0.46 7.40
C VAL A 369 16.57 -0.37 7.14
N GLY A 370 15.41 0.19 7.46
CA GLY A 370 14.11 -0.43 7.29
C GLY A 370 13.21 0.37 6.37
N LEU A 371 12.44 -0.33 5.55
CA LEU A 371 11.38 0.24 4.73
C LEU A 371 10.06 -0.48 5.05
N ASP A 372 9.05 0.30 5.40
CA ASP A 372 7.69 -0.18 5.70
C ASP A 372 6.69 0.54 4.79
N VAL A 373 6.21 -0.16 3.77
CA VAL A 373 5.19 0.31 2.83
C VAL A 373 3.88 -0.42 3.11
N ALA A 374 2.79 0.32 3.23
CA ALA A 374 1.45 -0.24 3.31
C ALA A 374 0.49 0.62 2.50
N TYR A 375 -0.30 -0.01 1.64
CA TYR A 375 -1.34 0.64 0.85
C TYR A 375 -2.66 -0.13 0.99
N PRO A 376 -3.78 0.53 1.32
CA PRO A 376 -3.88 1.93 1.70
C PRO A 376 -3.44 2.17 3.17
N ARG A 377 -2.72 3.27 3.45
CA ARG A 377 -2.33 3.71 4.80
C ARG A 377 -1.82 5.15 4.82
N ASP A 378 -2.06 5.89 5.90
CA ASP A 378 -1.32 7.11 6.23
C ASP A 378 -0.23 6.84 7.32
N PRO A 379 1.06 7.11 7.05
CA PRO A 379 1.66 7.37 5.73
C PRO A 379 1.80 6.05 4.94
N VAL A 380 1.77 6.15 3.61
CA VAL A 380 1.90 5.01 2.69
C VAL A 380 3.24 4.31 2.89
N TRP A 381 4.32 5.06 3.08
CA TRP A 381 5.64 4.49 3.39
C TRP A 381 6.34 5.20 4.55
N LYS A 382 7.16 4.43 5.26
CA LYS A 382 8.08 4.88 6.32
C LYS A 382 9.46 4.31 6.07
N LEU A 383 10.47 5.15 6.19
CA LEU A 383 11.88 4.77 6.16
C LEU A 383 12.42 4.89 7.59
N SER A 384 13.02 3.83 8.11
CA SER A 384 13.69 3.80 9.41
C SER A 384 15.18 3.54 9.27
N ALA A 385 15.96 4.04 10.22
CA ALA A 385 17.35 3.69 10.42
C ALA A 385 17.55 3.25 11.87
N GLY A 386 18.56 2.44 12.11
CA GLY A 386 18.88 1.98 13.44
C GLY A 386 20.30 1.43 13.55
N VAL A 387 20.68 1.12 14.78
CA VAL A 387 21.94 0.46 15.09
C VAL A 387 21.73 -0.48 16.27
N GLU A 388 22.29 -1.67 16.13
CA GLU A 388 22.50 -2.59 17.24
C GLU A 388 24.01 -2.71 17.51
N VAL A 389 24.40 -2.65 18.79
CA VAL A 389 25.79 -2.74 19.21
C VAL A 389 25.90 -3.82 20.27
N ASN A 390 26.66 -4.85 19.93
CA ASN A 390 26.95 -5.99 20.79
C ASN A 390 28.43 -5.99 21.10
N ALA A 391 28.79 -6.31 22.33
CA ALA A 391 30.18 -6.48 22.72
C ALA A 391 30.31 -7.73 23.59
N GLY A 392 31.46 -8.38 23.48
CA GLY A 392 31.71 -9.55 24.29
C GLY A 392 33.18 -9.87 24.43
N ILE A 393 33.44 -10.62 25.48
CA ILE A 393 34.73 -11.10 25.89
C ILE A 393 34.52 -12.59 26.10
N THR A 394 35.24 -13.38 25.31
CA THR A 394 35.27 -14.83 25.44
C THR A 394 36.73 -15.19 25.59
N ILE A 395 37.25 -15.06 26.81
CA ILE A 395 38.63 -15.40 27.12
C ILE A 395 38.60 -16.83 27.66
N ASP A 396 38.70 -17.80 26.75
CA ASP A 396 38.83 -19.20 27.12
C ASP A 396 40.29 -19.58 27.47
N ALA A 397 41.22 -18.63 27.30
CA ALA A 397 42.62 -19.01 27.10
C ALA A 397 43.67 -18.18 27.85
N ILE A 398 43.63 -16.85 27.88
CA ILE A 398 44.92 -16.12 28.01
C ILE A 398 45.02 -15.07 29.13
N LEU A 399 43.95 -14.65 29.81
CA LEU A 399 44.09 -13.63 30.87
C LEU A 399 43.58 -14.15 32.22
N PHE A 400 42.27 -14.41 32.33
CA PHE A 400 41.62 -15.08 33.46
C PHE A 400 40.30 -15.67 32.93
N LYS A 401 39.83 -16.84 33.37
CA LYS A 401 38.53 -17.40 32.93
C LYS A 401 37.40 -16.44 33.31
N LYS A 402 36.97 -15.60 32.37
CA LYS A 402 35.93 -14.58 32.55
C LYS A 402 35.17 -14.42 31.23
N ASP A 403 33.87 -14.64 31.31
CA ASP A 403 32.95 -14.40 30.21
C ASP A 403 32.12 -13.14 30.49
N TRP A 404 32.00 -12.28 29.49
CA TRP A 404 31.06 -11.17 29.49
C TRP A 404 30.51 -10.97 28.09
N LYS A 405 29.20 -10.81 27.97
CA LYS A 405 28.51 -10.53 26.70
C LYS A 405 27.36 -9.59 27.00
N ALA A 406 27.26 -8.51 26.24
CA ALA A 406 26.18 -7.55 26.41
C ALA A 406 25.68 -7.04 25.06
N LYS A 407 24.37 -6.83 24.98
CA LYS A 407 23.72 -5.98 23.97
C LYS A 407 23.73 -4.57 24.54
N LEU A 408 24.68 -3.76 24.08
CA LEU A 408 24.97 -2.44 24.65
C LEU A 408 24.01 -1.37 24.15
N ILE A 409 23.65 -1.41 22.86
CA ILE A 409 22.76 -0.43 22.22
C ILE A 409 21.79 -1.16 21.29
N GLU A 410 20.52 -0.77 21.35
CA GLU A 410 19.50 -1.13 20.36
C GLU A 410 18.62 0.09 20.12
N LEU A 411 18.79 0.73 18.96
CA LEU A 411 18.05 1.93 18.60
C LEU A 411 17.52 1.84 17.18
N GLU A 412 16.29 2.31 16.99
CA GLU A 412 15.64 2.46 15.70
C GLU A 412 14.81 3.76 15.73
N TRP A 413 14.88 4.56 14.67
CA TRP A 413 14.14 5.80 14.54
C TRP A 413 13.68 6.00 13.09
N GLN A 414 12.64 6.82 12.90
CA GLN A 414 12.12 7.16 11.59
C GLN A 414 12.99 8.26 10.95
N VAL A 415 13.36 8.05 9.68
CA VAL A 415 14.16 8.98 8.87
C VAL A 415 13.27 9.80 7.94
N ALA A 416 12.28 9.15 7.32
CA ALA A 416 11.37 9.81 6.38
C ALA A 416 10.03 9.07 6.29
N GLN A 417 9.02 9.73 5.75
CA GLN A 417 7.71 9.13 5.43
C GLN A 417 7.08 9.83 4.23
N SER A 418 6.05 9.22 3.63
CA SER A 418 5.24 9.88 2.61
C SER A 418 4.48 11.08 3.17
N SER A 419 4.23 12.07 2.32
CA SER A 419 3.24 13.12 2.57
C SER A 419 1.86 12.68 2.08
N ASN A 420 0.81 13.29 2.61
CA ASN A 420 -0.56 13.11 2.12
C ASN A 420 -0.68 13.48 0.63
N THR A 421 -1.37 12.65 -0.14
CA THR A 421 -1.67 12.95 -1.55
C THR A 421 -3.11 13.43 -1.69
N SER A 422 -3.44 14.18 -2.76
CA SER A 422 -4.84 14.54 -3.01
C SER A 422 -5.58 13.36 -3.67
N PRO A 423 -6.89 13.18 -3.41
CA PRO A 423 -7.68 12.13 -4.03
C PRO A 423 -7.71 12.18 -5.57
N GLU A 424 -7.77 11.01 -6.20
CA GLU A 424 -8.08 10.85 -7.61
C GLU A 424 -9.61 10.84 -7.81
N VAL A 425 -10.10 11.63 -8.78
CA VAL A 425 -11.53 11.77 -9.08
C VAL A 425 -11.81 11.47 -10.55
N THR A 426 -12.79 10.58 -10.81
CA THR A 426 -13.35 10.29 -12.13
C THR A 426 -14.87 10.47 -12.09
N ILE A 427 -15.43 11.30 -12.97
CA ILE A 427 -16.89 11.49 -13.04
C ILE A 427 -17.50 10.35 -13.87
N LEU A 428 -18.51 9.66 -13.32
CA LEU A 428 -19.22 8.56 -13.97
C LEU A 428 -20.56 8.98 -14.57
N SER A 429 -21.03 10.19 -14.23
CA SER A 429 -22.27 10.77 -14.75
C SER A 429 -22.14 11.12 -16.23
N GLN A 430 -23.24 11.01 -16.97
CA GLN A 430 -23.31 11.31 -18.39
C GLN A 430 -24.24 12.50 -18.68
N SER A 431 -24.15 13.02 -19.89
CA SER A 431 -25.00 14.07 -20.45
C SER A 431 -25.68 13.54 -21.72
N PRO A 432 -26.93 13.94 -22.04
CA PRO A 432 -27.77 14.91 -21.34
C PRO A 432 -28.48 14.36 -20.09
N ALA A 433 -29.07 15.26 -19.30
CA ALA A 433 -30.04 14.96 -18.25
C ALA A 433 -31.40 15.55 -18.61
N GLN A 434 -32.47 14.93 -18.12
CA GLN A 434 -33.82 15.45 -18.29
C GLN A 434 -34.15 16.50 -17.22
N VAL A 435 -34.87 17.55 -17.62
CA VAL A 435 -35.51 18.49 -16.69
C VAL A 435 -36.66 17.77 -15.98
N GLY A 436 -36.99 18.15 -14.75
CA GLY A 436 -38.16 17.63 -14.04
C GLY A 436 -37.88 17.11 -12.64
N PRO A 437 -38.94 16.71 -11.92
CA PRO A 437 -38.90 16.36 -10.50
C PRO A 437 -38.33 14.96 -10.23
N ALA A 438 -38.36 14.05 -11.21
CA ALA A 438 -37.82 12.70 -11.08
C ALA A 438 -36.31 12.67 -10.83
N GLY A 439 -35.61 13.73 -11.30
CA GLY A 439 -34.17 13.92 -11.14
C GLY A 439 -33.30 12.87 -11.82
N VAL A 440 -31.99 13.01 -11.62
CA VAL A 440 -30.94 12.13 -12.13
C VAL A 440 -29.97 11.78 -11.02
N LEU A 441 -29.27 10.66 -11.19
CA LEU A 441 -28.28 10.20 -10.23
C LEU A 441 -26.86 10.59 -10.69
N LEU A 442 -26.30 11.62 -10.07
CA LEU A 442 -24.91 12.01 -10.29
C LEU A 442 -23.98 11.07 -9.53
N ARG A 443 -22.96 10.56 -10.20
CA ARG A 443 -21.98 9.58 -9.72
C ARG A 443 -20.55 9.97 -10.07
N ALA A 444 -19.63 9.62 -9.19
CA ALA A 444 -18.18 9.66 -9.40
C ALA A 444 -17.52 8.39 -8.84
N SER A 445 -16.27 8.14 -9.25
CA SER A 445 -15.34 7.22 -8.63
C SER A 445 -14.24 8.04 -8.00
N VAL A 446 -13.94 7.75 -6.74
CA VAL A 446 -12.91 8.46 -5.97
C VAL A 446 -11.99 7.45 -5.31
N ARG A 447 -10.69 7.70 -5.37
CA ARG A 447 -9.65 6.87 -4.75
C ARG A 447 -8.61 7.77 -4.10
N ASP A 448 -8.05 7.29 -3.01
CA ASP A 448 -6.99 7.98 -2.29
C ASP A 448 -6.06 6.94 -1.67
N ALA A 449 -4.76 7.24 -1.65
CA ALA A 449 -3.74 6.29 -1.23
C ALA A 449 -3.70 6.10 0.29
N GLU A 450 -4.08 7.13 1.04
CA GLU A 450 -3.99 7.19 2.48
C GLU A 450 -5.27 6.65 3.16
N ASP A 451 -6.44 6.89 2.56
CA ASP A 451 -7.75 6.63 3.19
C ASP A 451 -8.47 5.34 2.72
N GLY A 452 -8.01 4.73 1.62
CA GLY A 452 -8.52 3.44 1.14
C GLY A 452 -10.01 3.43 0.80
N GLY A 453 -10.75 2.42 1.31
CA GLY A 453 -12.17 2.20 1.00
C GLY A 453 -13.14 3.18 1.67
N ALA A 454 -12.73 3.81 2.78
CA ALA A 454 -13.54 4.79 3.50
C ALA A 454 -13.43 6.20 2.89
N CYS A 455 -12.41 6.44 2.06
CA CYS A 455 -12.31 7.65 1.27
C CYS A 455 -13.45 7.76 0.26
N CYS A 456 -13.96 8.94 -0.08
CA CYS A 456 -13.63 10.29 0.39
C CYS A 456 -14.91 11.09 0.58
N THR A 457 -14.87 12.24 1.25
CA THR A 457 -16.04 13.14 1.26
C THR A 457 -16.12 13.88 -0.07
N THR A 458 -17.18 13.65 -0.83
CA THR A 458 -17.34 14.18 -2.19
C THR A 458 -18.57 15.07 -2.29
N THR A 459 -18.38 16.30 -2.76
CA THR A 459 -19.42 17.29 -2.98
C THR A 459 -19.71 17.47 -4.46
N PHE A 460 -20.99 17.60 -4.81
CA PHE A 460 -21.45 17.88 -6.18
C PHE A 460 -22.07 19.28 -6.20
N ARG A 461 -21.59 20.14 -7.09
CA ARG A 461 -22.07 21.52 -7.21
C ARG A 461 -22.40 21.88 -8.66
N SER A 462 -23.58 22.44 -8.89
CA SER A 462 -23.95 23.03 -10.18
C SER A 462 -23.49 24.48 -10.27
N SER A 463 -23.10 24.92 -11.48
CA SER A 463 -22.87 26.32 -11.81
C SER A 463 -24.14 27.17 -11.73
N ASN A 464 -25.33 26.56 -11.81
CA ASN A 464 -26.58 27.24 -11.56
C ASN A 464 -26.91 27.15 -10.07
N THR A 465 -26.90 28.30 -9.40
CA THR A 465 -27.15 28.39 -7.97
C THR A 465 -28.58 28.03 -7.57
N GLY A 466 -29.53 28.01 -8.53
CA GLY A 466 -30.90 27.60 -8.30
C GLY A 466 -31.14 26.08 -8.25
N ASP A 467 -30.18 25.26 -8.68
CA ASP A 467 -30.34 23.79 -8.71
C ASP A 467 -30.22 23.15 -7.31
N GLY A 468 -29.80 23.91 -6.30
CA GLY A 468 -29.62 23.45 -4.92
C GLY A 468 -29.32 24.61 -3.98
N ASN A 469 -28.87 24.35 -2.74
CA ASN A 469 -28.52 25.43 -1.82
C ASN A 469 -27.27 26.18 -2.31
N ASN A 470 -27.47 27.30 -3.01
CA ASN A 470 -26.43 28.02 -3.75
C ASN A 470 -25.68 27.12 -4.76
N GLY A 471 -26.38 26.19 -5.38
CA GLY A 471 -25.84 25.22 -6.35
C GLY A 471 -25.24 23.97 -5.73
N LEU A 472 -25.21 23.82 -4.40
CA LEU A 472 -24.84 22.54 -3.77
C LEU A 472 -25.95 21.52 -4.01
N LEU A 473 -25.64 20.46 -4.75
CA LEU A 473 -26.57 19.38 -5.09
C LEU A 473 -26.59 18.29 -4.01
N GLY A 474 -25.44 18.05 -3.38
CA GLY A 474 -25.33 17.13 -2.27
C GLY A 474 -23.89 16.77 -1.94
N THR A 475 -23.75 15.91 -0.92
CA THR A 475 -22.46 15.39 -0.44
C THR A 475 -22.63 13.91 -0.11
N ALA A 476 -21.66 13.09 -0.51
CA ALA A 476 -21.64 11.66 -0.24
C ALA A 476 -20.22 11.20 0.08
N THR A 477 -20.10 10.08 0.79
CA THR A 477 -18.82 9.49 1.20
C THR A 477 -18.61 8.11 0.58
N GLY A 478 -17.35 7.68 0.48
CA GLY A 478 -16.97 6.37 -0.07
C GLY A 478 -16.41 6.46 -1.50
N GLN A 479 -16.04 5.32 -2.07
CA GLN A 479 -15.33 5.25 -3.35
C GLN A 479 -16.23 5.50 -4.57
N THR A 480 -17.55 5.32 -4.43
CA THR A 480 -18.54 5.55 -5.50
C THR A 480 -19.66 6.48 -5.04
N PRO A 481 -19.33 7.74 -4.68
CA PRO A 481 -20.31 8.69 -4.15
C PRO A 481 -21.37 8.99 -5.20
N GLN A 482 -22.62 9.05 -4.75
CA GLN A 482 -23.78 9.30 -5.59
C GLN A 482 -24.77 10.27 -4.95
N VAL A 483 -25.33 11.18 -5.74
CA VAL A 483 -26.30 12.19 -5.29
C VAL A 483 -27.47 12.26 -6.27
N PRO A 484 -28.71 11.98 -5.82
CA PRO A 484 -29.90 12.23 -6.63
C PRO A 484 -30.13 13.75 -6.74
N THR A 485 -30.41 14.25 -7.94
CA THR A 485 -30.56 15.69 -8.22
C THR A 485 -31.69 15.94 -9.20
N ALA A 486 -32.65 16.80 -8.84
CA ALA A 486 -33.67 17.29 -9.76
C ALA A 486 -33.23 18.63 -10.39
N PHE A 487 -33.49 18.81 -11.68
CA PHE A 487 -33.23 20.05 -12.39
C PHE A 487 -34.55 20.66 -12.84
N LEU A 488 -34.88 21.86 -12.37
CA LEU A 488 -36.18 22.49 -12.65
C LEU A 488 -36.18 23.37 -13.91
N THR A 489 -35.00 23.67 -14.45
CA THR A 489 -34.85 24.53 -15.64
C THR A 489 -33.87 23.92 -16.63
N THR A 490 -34.19 24.06 -17.92
CA THR A 490 -33.34 23.62 -19.01
C THR A 490 -32.07 24.49 -19.15
N GLY A 491 -31.06 23.97 -19.85
CA GLY A 491 -29.82 24.69 -20.14
C GLY A 491 -28.55 23.93 -19.78
N SER A 492 -27.40 24.51 -20.11
CA SER A 492 -26.08 23.92 -19.86
C SER A 492 -25.56 24.27 -18.46
N ARG A 493 -25.11 23.26 -17.70
CA ARG A 493 -24.63 23.35 -16.32
C ARG A 493 -23.21 22.81 -16.26
N THR A 494 -22.32 23.49 -15.56
CA THR A 494 -21.03 22.91 -15.18
C THR A 494 -21.20 22.28 -13.80
N ILE A 495 -21.14 20.96 -13.74
CA ILE A 495 -21.17 20.19 -12.49
C ILE A 495 -19.73 20.02 -12.02
N THR A 496 -19.39 20.65 -10.90
CA THR A 496 -18.10 20.48 -10.22
C THR A 496 -18.23 19.39 -9.17
N VAL A 497 -17.38 18.38 -9.27
CA VAL A 497 -17.24 17.30 -8.29
C VAL A 497 -15.93 17.51 -7.55
N THR A 498 -16.00 17.74 -6.24
CA THR A 498 -14.83 17.96 -5.37
C THR A 498 -14.77 16.86 -4.33
N ALA A 499 -13.70 16.07 -4.34
CA ALA A 499 -13.41 15.10 -3.29
C ALA A 499 -12.35 15.65 -2.33
N THR A 500 -12.54 15.40 -1.04
CA THR A 500 -11.64 15.77 0.04
C THR A 500 -11.34 14.54 0.89
N ASP A 501 -10.06 14.25 1.10
CA ASP A 501 -9.59 13.18 1.99
C ASP A 501 -9.76 13.55 3.47
N SER A 502 -9.39 12.63 4.35
CA SER A 502 -9.46 12.79 5.81
C SER A 502 -8.45 13.80 6.37
N ALA A 503 -7.36 14.06 5.64
CA ALA A 503 -6.29 15.00 5.98
C ALA A 503 -6.53 16.43 5.45
N GLY A 504 -7.57 16.63 4.63
CA GLY A 504 -8.00 17.90 4.07
C GLY A 504 -7.47 18.23 2.67
N ALA A 505 -6.69 17.37 2.00
CA ALA A 505 -6.33 17.61 0.61
C ALA A 505 -7.51 17.29 -0.32
N SER A 506 -7.55 17.95 -1.48
CA SER A 506 -8.72 17.87 -2.35
C SER A 506 -8.37 17.97 -3.83
N THR A 507 -9.24 17.37 -4.64
CA THR A 507 -9.20 17.41 -6.10
C THR A 507 -10.59 17.73 -6.63
N SER A 508 -10.65 18.53 -7.70
CA SER A 508 -11.91 18.85 -8.39
C SER A 508 -11.88 18.48 -9.86
N LYS A 509 -13.00 17.94 -10.36
CA LYS A 509 -13.27 17.68 -11.78
C LYS A 509 -14.60 18.30 -12.17
N THR A 510 -14.78 18.57 -13.47
CA THR A 510 -16.01 19.16 -13.99
C THR A 510 -16.62 18.33 -15.11
N LEU A 511 -17.96 18.33 -15.17
CA LEU A 511 -18.77 17.79 -16.26
C LEU A 511 -19.66 18.91 -16.79
N VAL A 512 -19.69 19.09 -18.12
CA VAL A 512 -20.70 19.95 -18.77
C VAL A 512 -21.94 19.11 -19.03
N LEU A 513 -23.01 19.39 -18.29
CA LEU A 513 -24.28 18.70 -18.35
C LEU A 513 -25.31 19.54 -19.10
N ALA A 514 -25.86 18.99 -20.19
CA ALA A 514 -27.00 19.59 -20.88
C ALA A 514 -28.31 19.10 -20.24
N VAL A 515 -29.05 19.99 -19.59
CA VAL A 515 -30.40 19.72 -19.09
C VAL A 515 -31.41 20.07 -20.17
N GLN A 516 -32.17 19.07 -20.62
CA GLN A 516 -33.07 19.16 -21.77
C GLN A 516 -34.49 18.74 -21.41
N ASN A 517 -35.45 19.19 -22.21
CA ASN A 517 -36.84 18.75 -22.16
C ASN A 517 -37.10 17.71 -23.25
N THR A 518 -37.94 16.73 -22.96
CA THR A 518 -38.53 15.82 -23.96
C THR A 518 -40.00 16.19 -24.14
N VAL A 519 -40.56 15.95 -25.33
CA VAL A 519 -41.99 16.19 -25.55
C VAL A 519 -42.82 15.02 -24.99
N PRO A 520 -44.09 15.23 -24.61
CA PRO A 520 -44.94 14.15 -24.11
C PRO A 520 -45.19 13.04 -25.13
N ASP A 521 -45.22 11.80 -24.71
CA ASP A 521 -45.85 10.72 -25.45
C ASP A 521 -47.37 10.84 -25.33
N LEU A 522 -48.07 11.09 -26.43
CA LEU A 522 -49.52 11.38 -26.44
C LEU A 522 -50.28 10.32 -27.24
N THR A 523 -51.32 9.73 -26.64
CA THR A 523 -52.19 8.74 -27.28
C THR A 523 -53.68 9.08 -27.09
N ILE A 524 -54.45 9.08 -28.16
CA ILE A 524 -55.93 9.04 -28.09
C ILE A 524 -56.33 7.58 -27.91
N THR A 525 -57.00 7.28 -26.80
CA THR A 525 -57.32 5.91 -26.38
C THR A 525 -58.72 5.49 -26.82
N ALA A 526 -59.62 6.46 -26.99
CA ALA A 526 -60.94 6.30 -27.57
C ALA A 526 -61.42 7.63 -28.18
N PRO A 527 -62.17 7.61 -29.31
CA PRO A 527 -62.38 6.49 -30.22
C PRO A 527 -61.08 6.02 -30.91
N HIS A 528 -61.10 4.85 -31.55
CA HIS A 528 -60.02 4.41 -32.42
C HIS A 528 -60.22 4.90 -33.86
N GLN A 529 -59.18 4.80 -34.70
CA GLN A 529 -59.22 5.27 -36.08
C GLN A 529 -60.33 4.58 -36.89
N GLY A 530 -61.19 5.38 -37.50
CA GLY A 530 -62.30 4.91 -38.34
C GLY A 530 -63.50 4.37 -37.58
N GLN A 531 -63.58 4.55 -36.25
CA GLN A 531 -64.72 4.09 -35.47
C GLN A 531 -66.03 4.72 -35.97
N GLU A 532 -67.06 3.88 -36.12
CA GLU A 532 -68.35 4.26 -36.69
C GLU A 532 -69.28 4.90 -35.66
N PHE A 533 -69.94 5.99 -36.07
CA PHE A 533 -70.96 6.72 -35.33
C PHE A 533 -72.07 7.16 -36.27
N TYR A 534 -73.20 7.60 -35.72
CA TYR A 534 -74.28 8.25 -36.47
C TYR A 534 -74.23 9.77 -36.35
N ALA A 535 -74.74 10.47 -37.36
CA ALA A 535 -74.86 11.93 -37.30
C ALA A 535 -75.69 12.36 -36.07
N GLY A 536 -75.17 13.31 -35.29
CA GLY A 536 -75.79 13.75 -34.03
C GLY A 536 -75.57 12.83 -32.82
N GLN A 537 -74.89 11.69 -32.97
CA GLN A 537 -74.63 10.76 -31.86
C GLN A 537 -73.54 11.32 -30.93
N GLN A 538 -73.77 11.26 -29.62
CA GLN A 538 -72.80 11.62 -28.59
C GLN A 538 -71.49 10.81 -28.73
N VAL A 539 -70.35 11.50 -28.70
CA VAL A 539 -69.01 10.87 -28.78
C VAL A 539 -68.20 11.24 -27.54
N ARG A 540 -67.60 10.22 -26.88
CA ARG A 540 -66.68 10.42 -25.76
C ARG A 540 -65.25 10.14 -26.19
N PHE A 541 -64.41 11.17 -26.08
CA PHE A 541 -62.99 11.12 -26.31
C PHE A 541 -62.24 10.88 -25.01
N ARG A 542 -61.19 10.07 -25.09
CA ARG A 542 -60.27 9.78 -23.99
C ARG A 542 -58.84 9.78 -24.52
N SER A 543 -57.91 10.09 -23.64
CA SER A 543 -56.49 10.19 -23.97
C SER A 543 -55.60 9.83 -22.80
N PHE A 544 -54.36 9.53 -23.12
CA PHE A 544 -53.29 9.27 -22.18
C PHE A 544 -52.02 10.01 -22.60
N THR A 545 -51.27 10.51 -21.62
CA THR A 545 -49.96 11.13 -21.81
C THR A 545 -48.91 10.52 -20.91
N PHE A 546 -47.70 10.35 -21.40
CA PHE A 546 -46.53 10.04 -20.59
C PHE A 546 -45.41 11.04 -20.86
N ASP A 547 -44.86 11.65 -19.83
CA ASP A 547 -43.74 12.59 -19.95
C ASP A 547 -42.82 12.51 -18.72
N PRO A 548 -41.55 12.09 -18.87
CA PRO A 548 -40.60 12.00 -17.75
C PRO A 548 -40.23 13.35 -17.12
N ASN A 549 -40.57 14.46 -17.75
CA ASN A 549 -40.33 15.81 -17.27
C ASN A 549 -41.43 16.32 -16.32
N GLU A 550 -42.60 15.67 -16.30
CA GLU A 550 -43.76 16.03 -15.49
C GLU A 550 -43.80 15.32 -14.12
N VAL A 551 -44.63 15.85 -13.21
CA VAL A 551 -45.01 15.16 -11.98
C VAL A 551 -45.85 13.93 -12.33
N ASP A 552 -45.65 12.82 -11.62
CA ASP A 552 -46.33 11.54 -11.87
C ASP A 552 -46.20 10.98 -13.29
N PHE A 553 -45.26 11.52 -14.07
CA PHE A 553 -45.00 11.17 -15.46
C PHE A 553 -46.15 11.45 -16.44
N GLU A 554 -47.09 12.36 -16.11
CA GLU A 554 -48.25 12.65 -16.96
C GLU A 554 -48.46 14.16 -17.14
N VAL A 555 -48.91 14.58 -18.33
CA VAL A 555 -49.24 15.99 -18.59
C VAL A 555 -50.56 16.34 -17.89
N PRO A 556 -50.64 17.45 -17.14
CA PRO A 556 -51.89 17.88 -16.52
C PRO A 556 -53.05 18.01 -17.51
N CYS A 557 -54.22 17.46 -17.17
CA CYS A 557 -55.38 17.38 -18.06
C CYS A 557 -55.83 18.74 -18.63
N ASP A 558 -55.62 19.85 -17.91
CA ASP A 558 -55.98 21.20 -18.36
C ASP A 558 -55.11 21.72 -19.50
N ARG A 559 -54.01 21.03 -19.82
CA ARG A 559 -53.11 21.34 -20.95
C ARG A 559 -53.30 20.42 -22.16
N LEU A 560 -54.32 19.56 -22.11
CA LEU A 560 -54.76 18.75 -23.23
C LEU A 560 -55.91 19.46 -23.94
N LEU A 561 -55.69 19.89 -25.17
CA LEU A 561 -56.63 20.67 -25.97
C LEU A 561 -57.15 19.86 -27.17
N TRP A 562 -58.45 19.67 -27.23
CA TRP A 562 -59.15 18.99 -28.30
C TRP A 562 -59.73 20.00 -29.30
N SER A 563 -59.63 19.68 -30.58
CA SER A 563 -60.19 20.52 -31.66
C SER A 563 -60.71 19.68 -32.84
N ALA A 564 -61.84 20.08 -33.42
CA ALA A 564 -62.39 19.49 -34.65
C ALA A 564 -63.34 20.46 -35.36
N GLY A 565 -62.88 21.15 -36.41
CA GLY A 565 -63.67 22.21 -37.05
C GLY A 565 -63.96 23.36 -36.06
N SER A 566 -65.22 23.55 -35.67
CA SER A 566 -65.64 24.53 -34.65
C SER A 566 -65.59 23.98 -33.21
N LEU A 567 -65.37 22.67 -33.02
CA LEU A 567 -65.23 22.07 -31.70
C LEU A 567 -63.94 22.56 -31.03
N LEU A 568 -64.05 23.03 -29.78
CA LEU A 568 -62.94 23.31 -28.88
C LEU A 568 -63.27 22.74 -27.49
N GLY A 569 -62.33 22.00 -26.90
CA GLY A 569 -62.48 21.43 -25.56
C GLY A 569 -61.12 21.21 -24.89
N ALA A 570 -61.14 20.95 -23.59
CA ALA A 570 -59.94 20.66 -22.81
C ALA A 570 -60.18 19.50 -21.82
N GLY A 571 -59.13 18.78 -21.44
CA GLY A 571 -59.19 17.68 -20.48
C GLY A 571 -58.67 16.34 -21.02
N CYS A 572 -58.34 15.43 -20.12
CA CYS A 572 -57.97 14.04 -20.46
C CYS A 572 -59.12 13.24 -21.10
N SER A 573 -60.36 13.69 -20.88
CA SER A 573 -61.55 13.19 -21.58
C SER A 573 -62.45 14.36 -21.98
N LEU A 574 -63.05 14.27 -23.16
CA LEU A 574 -64.01 15.24 -23.68
C LEU A 574 -65.27 14.51 -24.16
N THR A 575 -66.45 14.98 -23.77
CA THR A 575 -67.72 14.45 -24.28
C THR A 575 -68.34 15.48 -25.23
N LEU A 576 -68.54 15.08 -26.48
CA LEU A 576 -69.25 15.84 -27.50
C LEU A 576 -70.71 15.37 -27.53
N THR A 577 -71.60 16.13 -26.91
CA THR A 577 -73.02 15.74 -26.74
C THR A 577 -73.82 15.79 -28.04
N ASP A 578 -73.60 16.82 -28.85
CA ASP A 578 -74.35 17.04 -30.10
C ASP A 578 -73.82 16.20 -31.29
N GLY A 579 -72.77 15.42 -31.07
CA GLY A 579 -72.14 14.60 -32.10
C GLY A 579 -71.54 15.40 -33.27
N PHE A 580 -71.33 14.70 -34.39
CA PHE A 580 -70.88 15.30 -35.64
C PHE A 580 -71.95 15.18 -36.72
N GLU A 581 -71.85 16.02 -37.74
CA GLU A 581 -72.58 15.83 -38.99
C GLU A 581 -72.05 14.60 -39.76
N GLN A 582 -72.85 14.09 -40.69
CA GLN A 582 -72.45 12.98 -41.56
C GLN A 582 -71.14 13.30 -42.32
N GLY A 583 -70.19 12.37 -42.28
CA GLY A 583 -68.88 12.52 -42.92
C GLY A 583 -67.74 11.86 -42.14
N ASN A 584 -66.50 12.28 -42.42
CA ASN A 584 -65.30 11.73 -41.77
C ASN A 584 -64.57 12.85 -40.99
N PRO A 585 -65.10 13.30 -39.84
CA PRO A 585 -64.45 14.36 -39.07
C PRO A 585 -63.13 13.87 -38.49
N THR A 586 -62.11 14.73 -38.55
CA THR A 586 -60.82 14.52 -37.89
C THR A 586 -60.76 15.38 -36.63
N VAL A 587 -60.53 14.73 -35.50
CA VAL A 587 -60.33 15.37 -34.20
C VAL A 587 -58.85 15.36 -33.88
N THR A 588 -58.32 16.50 -33.47
CA THR A 588 -56.93 16.70 -33.10
C THR A 588 -56.82 17.02 -31.62
N LEU A 589 -55.91 16.34 -30.93
CA LEU A 589 -55.53 16.56 -29.55
C LEU A 589 -54.09 17.10 -29.52
N ILE A 590 -53.90 18.18 -28.77
CA ILE A 590 -52.59 18.76 -28.50
C ILE A 590 -52.33 18.67 -27.00
N ALA A 591 -51.17 18.15 -26.61
CA ALA A 591 -50.69 18.20 -25.22
C ALA A 591 -49.45 19.10 -25.15
N THR A 592 -49.41 19.97 -24.13
CA THR A 592 -48.27 20.85 -23.84
C THR A 592 -47.73 20.56 -22.45
N ASP A 593 -46.45 20.18 -22.33
CA ASP A 593 -45.79 19.96 -21.04
C ASP A 593 -45.50 21.28 -20.29
N SER A 594 -44.93 21.19 -19.08
CA SER A 594 -44.59 22.32 -18.21
C SER A 594 -43.40 23.14 -18.67
N HIS A 595 -42.60 22.63 -19.59
CA HIS A 595 -41.44 23.28 -20.19
C HIS A 595 -41.67 23.71 -21.64
N GLY A 596 -42.91 23.59 -22.14
CA GLY A 596 -43.38 24.06 -23.44
C GLY A 596 -43.16 23.09 -24.61
N GLY A 597 -42.79 21.83 -24.35
CA GLY A 597 -42.83 20.79 -25.37
C GLY A 597 -44.26 20.44 -25.75
N VAL A 598 -44.47 20.16 -27.03
CA VAL A 598 -45.81 20.01 -27.62
C VAL A 598 -45.87 18.73 -28.43
N SER A 599 -46.87 17.91 -28.16
CA SER A 599 -47.20 16.71 -28.93
C SER A 599 -48.61 16.80 -29.50
N THR A 600 -48.84 16.13 -30.62
CA THR A 600 -50.13 16.16 -31.34
C THR A 600 -50.53 14.76 -31.77
N ALA A 601 -51.77 14.41 -31.50
CA ALA A 601 -52.42 13.17 -31.97
C ALA A 601 -53.72 13.52 -32.69
N SER A 602 -54.13 12.69 -33.64
CA SER A 602 -55.42 12.87 -34.34
C SER A 602 -56.13 11.55 -34.54
N VAL A 603 -57.46 11.59 -34.56
CA VAL A 603 -58.31 10.46 -34.90
C VAL A 603 -59.36 10.89 -35.91
N THR A 604 -59.60 10.09 -36.94
CA THR A 604 -60.69 10.30 -37.91
C THR A 604 -61.81 9.32 -37.62
N LEU A 605 -63.06 9.81 -37.53
CA LEU A 605 -64.24 8.99 -37.30
C LEU A 605 -64.97 8.70 -38.63
N ALA A 606 -65.86 7.70 -38.65
CA ALA A 606 -66.76 7.44 -39.77
C ALA A 606 -68.21 7.69 -39.34
N VAL A 607 -68.79 8.83 -39.76
CA VAL A 607 -70.11 9.26 -39.31
C VAL A 607 -71.15 9.03 -40.41
N GLY A 608 -72.02 8.05 -40.19
CA GLY A 608 -73.13 7.69 -41.06
C GLY A 608 -74.37 8.59 -40.88
N PRO A 609 -75.41 8.40 -41.69
CA PRO A 609 -76.66 9.15 -41.56
C PRO A 609 -77.35 8.86 -40.22
N ALA A 610 -78.12 9.82 -39.70
CA ALA A 610 -78.91 9.66 -38.47
C ALA A 610 -79.88 8.46 -38.58
N PRO A 611 -79.90 7.54 -37.59
CA PRO A 611 -80.82 6.42 -37.57
C PRO A 611 -82.23 6.87 -37.14
N SER A 612 -83.22 6.00 -37.33
CA SER A 612 -84.58 6.24 -36.80
C SER A 612 -84.70 6.00 -35.29
N ASN A 613 -83.72 5.32 -34.69
CA ASN A 613 -83.61 5.06 -33.26
C ASN A 613 -82.12 5.12 -32.88
N TYR A 614 -81.71 6.13 -32.12
CA TYR A 614 -80.32 6.27 -31.72
C TYR A 614 -79.90 5.17 -30.74
N PRO A 615 -78.65 4.68 -30.82
CA PRO A 615 -78.14 3.80 -29.77
C PRO A 615 -78.05 4.55 -28.44
N PRO A 616 -78.28 3.89 -27.28
CA PRO A 616 -78.08 4.50 -25.97
C PRO A 616 -76.73 5.19 -25.82
N ALA A 617 -76.72 6.39 -25.23
CA ALA A 617 -75.51 7.07 -24.81
C ALA A 617 -74.99 6.39 -23.54
N VAL A 618 -73.86 5.69 -23.65
CA VAL A 618 -73.25 4.92 -22.55
C VAL A 618 -71.98 5.62 -22.09
N ALA A 619 -71.72 5.62 -20.78
CA ALA A 619 -70.51 6.14 -20.18
C ALA A 619 -70.00 5.20 -19.07
N ILE A 620 -68.77 4.72 -19.20
CA ILE A 620 -68.04 4.06 -18.10
C ILE A 620 -67.57 5.15 -17.13
N GLU A 621 -67.96 5.01 -15.87
CA GLU A 621 -67.56 5.86 -14.74
C GLU A 621 -66.46 5.22 -13.91
N SER A 622 -66.38 3.89 -13.90
CA SER A 622 -65.29 3.14 -13.29
C SER A 622 -65.09 1.78 -13.98
N PRO A 623 -63.85 1.34 -14.24
CA PRO A 623 -62.58 1.99 -13.91
C PRO A 623 -62.24 3.21 -14.78
N GLU A 624 -61.27 4.02 -14.32
CA GLU A 624 -60.68 5.10 -15.11
C GLU A 624 -59.94 4.57 -16.34
N ASP A 625 -59.87 5.40 -17.38
CA ASP A 625 -59.20 5.04 -18.62
C ASP A 625 -57.69 5.03 -18.49
N TYR A 626 -57.07 4.10 -19.22
CA TYR A 626 -55.64 3.86 -19.28
C TYR A 626 -54.97 3.62 -17.92
N ARG A 627 -55.70 3.28 -16.86
CA ARG A 627 -55.07 3.01 -15.55
C ARG A 627 -54.30 1.69 -15.53
N TRP A 628 -53.25 1.64 -14.71
CA TRP A 628 -52.60 0.38 -14.34
C TRP A 628 -53.52 -0.45 -13.44
N VAL A 629 -53.58 -1.76 -13.71
CA VAL A 629 -54.37 -2.72 -12.93
C VAL A 629 -53.54 -3.94 -12.57
N GLU A 630 -53.78 -4.50 -11.38
CA GLU A 630 -53.16 -5.76 -10.97
C GLU A 630 -54.03 -6.98 -11.33
N ARG A 631 -53.40 -8.15 -11.44
CA ARG A 631 -54.07 -9.39 -11.87
C ARG A 631 -55.29 -9.72 -11.01
N THR A 632 -55.15 -9.59 -9.69
CA THR A 632 -56.18 -9.95 -8.70
C THR A 632 -56.92 -8.75 -8.13
N GLU A 633 -56.69 -7.54 -8.67
CA GLU A 633 -57.41 -6.34 -8.26
C GLU A 633 -58.91 -6.48 -8.60
N LEU A 634 -59.78 -6.22 -7.63
CA LEU A 634 -61.22 -6.16 -7.83
C LEU A 634 -61.62 -4.76 -8.32
N LEU A 635 -61.78 -4.62 -9.63
CA LEU A 635 -62.24 -3.40 -10.29
C LEU A 635 -63.76 -3.26 -10.11
N SER A 636 -64.20 -2.09 -9.63
CA SER A 636 -65.64 -1.77 -9.59
C SER A 636 -66.09 -1.32 -10.97
N LEU A 637 -67.07 -2.00 -11.55
CA LEU A 637 -67.57 -1.73 -12.90
C LEU A 637 -68.85 -0.88 -12.80
N VAL A 638 -68.70 0.42 -13.06
CA VAL A 638 -69.79 1.40 -12.95
C VAL A 638 -69.99 2.08 -14.30
N TYR A 639 -71.23 2.15 -14.75
CA TYR A 639 -71.60 2.80 -15.99
C TYR A 639 -72.94 3.54 -15.83
N SER A 640 -73.13 4.57 -16.63
CA SER A 640 -74.42 5.22 -16.89
C SER A 640 -74.84 4.99 -18.34
N ALA A 641 -76.16 4.92 -18.55
CA ALA A 641 -76.74 4.80 -19.88
C ALA A 641 -78.02 5.65 -19.98
N LEU A 642 -78.15 6.38 -21.07
CA LEU A 642 -79.33 7.18 -21.38
C LEU A 642 -79.75 6.90 -22.82
N ASP A 643 -81.01 6.50 -23.00
CA ASP A 643 -81.61 6.38 -24.32
C ASP A 643 -82.13 7.76 -24.77
N PRO A 644 -81.67 8.31 -25.93
CA PRO A 644 -82.07 9.64 -26.39
C PRO A 644 -83.58 9.78 -26.65
N GLU A 645 -84.22 8.71 -27.08
CA GLU A 645 -85.66 8.62 -27.37
C GLU A 645 -86.50 8.40 -26.10
N GLY A 646 -85.87 8.04 -24.99
CA GLY A 646 -86.50 7.76 -23.71
C GLY A 646 -87.03 6.33 -23.59
N ASP A 647 -86.60 5.41 -24.47
CA ASP A 647 -86.89 4.00 -24.37
C ASP A 647 -86.17 3.36 -23.17
N GLY A 648 -86.75 2.27 -22.65
CA GLY A 648 -86.14 1.51 -21.57
C GLY A 648 -84.93 0.69 -22.04
N ILE A 649 -83.99 0.43 -21.13
CA ILE A 649 -82.86 -0.48 -21.37
C ILE A 649 -83.30 -1.94 -21.28
N SER A 650 -83.01 -2.74 -22.30
CA SER A 650 -83.39 -4.16 -22.38
C SER A 650 -82.28 -5.13 -21.94
N SER A 651 -81.01 -4.81 -22.19
CA SER A 651 -79.89 -5.66 -21.76
C SER A 651 -78.57 -4.89 -21.61
N VAL A 652 -77.66 -5.43 -20.79
CA VAL A 652 -76.31 -4.88 -20.53
C VAL A 652 -75.31 -6.02 -20.55
N GLN A 653 -74.20 -5.86 -21.27
CA GLN A 653 -73.15 -6.86 -21.39
C GLN A 653 -71.77 -6.22 -21.32
N TRP A 654 -70.84 -6.84 -20.59
CA TRP A 654 -69.44 -6.44 -20.54
C TRP A 654 -68.56 -7.41 -21.34
N ASP A 655 -67.57 -6.88 -22.04
CA ASP A 655 -66.54 -7.65 -22.74
C ASP A 655 -65.15 -7.02 -22.59
N ALA A 656 -64.11 -7.86 -22.65
CA ALA A 656 -62.71 -7.45 -22.61
C ALA A 656 -61.97 -7.98 -23.85
N LEU A 657 -61.29 -7.09 -24.57
CA LEU A 657 -60.42 -7.44 -25.69
C LEU A 657 -58.96 -7.30 -25.26
N VAL A 658 -58.22 -8.41 -25.25
CA VAL A 658 -56.80 -8.46 -24.86
C VAL A 658 -55.92 -8.10 -26.06
N ASP A 659 -54.70 -7.64 -25.83
CA ASP A 659 -53.75 -7.18 -26.86
C ASP A 659 -54.34 -6.05 -27.72
N TYR A 660 -55.09 -5.16 -27.07
CA TYR A 660 -55.77 -4.07 -27.72
C TYR A 660 -54.78 -3.03 -28.27
N ASN A 661 -54.95 -2.68 -29.53
CA ASN A 661 -54.24 -1.56 -30.14
C ASN A 661 -55.18 -0.33 -30.19
N PRO A 662 -54.91 0.75 -29.43
CA PRO A 662 -55.78 1.92 -29.36
C PRO A 662 -55.86 2.69 -30.69
N VAL A 663 -54.85 2.57 -31.56
CA VAL A 663 -54.84 3.27 -32.87
C VAL A 663 -55.80 2.58 -33.83
N SER A 664 -55.67 1.27 -34.03
CA SER A 664 -56.47 0.52 -35.00
C SER A 664 -57.81 0.02 -34.45
N GLY A 665 -57.99 -0.01 -33.13
CA GLY A 665 -59.15 -0.60 -32.48
C GLY A 665 -59.19 -2.13 -32.52
N THR A 666 -58.16 -2.77 -33.07
CA THR A 666 -58.05 -4.23 -33.17
C THR A 666 -57.41 -4.81 -31.92
N GLY A 667 -57.54 -6.12 -31.71
CA GLY A 667 -56.85 -6.83 -30.65
C GLY A 667 -56.86 -8.33 -30.87
N GLY A 668 -56.46 -9.08 -29.85
CA GLY A 668 -56.46 -10.53 -29.83
C GLY A 668 -57.85 -11.10 -29.55
N THR A 669 -57.97 -11.91 -28.50
CA THR A 669 -59.21 -12.62 -28.18
C THR A 669 -60.17 -11.75 -27.36
N LEU A 670 -61.44 -11.78 -27.74
CA LEU A 670 -62.54 -11.16 -27.01
C LEU A 670 -63.10 -12.12 -25.95
N TYR A 671 -63.18 -11.68 -24.70
CA TYR A 671 -63.69 -12.46 -23.59
C TYR A 671 -64.94 -11.81 -22.98
N PRO A 672 -65.94 -12.60 -22.55
CA PRO A 672 -67.05 -12.09 -21.76
C PRO A 672 -66.56 -11.67 -20.36
N VAL A 673 -67.08 -10.55 -19.87
CA VAL A 673 -66.81 -10.05 -18.52
C VAL A 673 -68.09 -10.18 -17.71
N VAL A 674 -68.02 -10.91 -16.59
CA VAL A 674 -69.16 -11.14 -15.70
C VAL A 674 -68.82 -10.55 -14.33
N PRO A 675 -69.33 -9.35 -14.00
CA PRO A 675 -69.17 -8.79 -12.66
C PRO A 675 -69.82 -9.70 -11.62
N ASN A 676 -69.25 -9.71 -10.40
CA ASN A 676 -69.86 -10.38 -9.26
C ASN A 676 -71.14 -9.64 -8.79
N ALA A 677 -71.80 -10.16 -7.75
CA ALA A 677 -73.04 -9.57 -7.21
C ALA A 677 -72.87 -8.12 -6.69
N GLN A 678 -71.64 -7.68 -6.43
CA GLN A 678 -71.28 -6.33 -6.02
C GLN A 678 -70.87 -5.44 -7.20
N GLY A 679 -70.96 -5.92 -8.44
CA GLY A 679 -70.55 -5.18 -9.64
C GLY A 679 -69.04 -5.12 -9.83
N GLN A 680 -68.27 -6.04 -9.25
CA GLN A 680 -66.81 -6.04 -9.31
C GLN A 680 -66.26 -7.18 -10.18
N TRP A 681 -65.10 -6.96 -10.79
CA TRP A 681 -64.43 -7.92 -11.66
C TRP A 681 -62.90 -7.79 -11.59
N SER A 682 -62.17 -8.88 -11.81
CA SER A 682 -60.70 -8.88 -11.84
C SER A 682 -60.16 -9.51 -13.11
N LEU A 683 -58.99 -9.05 -13.57
CA LEU A 683 -58.32 -9.62 -14.75
C LEU A 683 -58.09 -11.12 -14.63
N SER A 684 -57.82 -11.63 -13.42
CA SER A 684 -57.58 -13.06 -13.15
C SER A 684 -58.71 -14.00 -13.59
N GLN A 685 -59.90 -13.47 -13.90
CA GLN A 685 -61.03 -14.25 -14.40
C GLN A 685 -60.93 -14.53 -15.91
N LEU A 686 -60.05 -13.83 -16.63
CA LEU A 686 -59.77 -14.07 -18.04
C LEU A 686 -58.74 -15.19 -18.20
N PRO A 687 -58.92 -16.12 -19.16
CA PRO A 687 -57.98 -17.23 -19.36
C PRO A 687 -56.51 -16.84 -19.49
N PRO A 688 -56.11 -15.76 -20.21
CA PRO A 688 -54.70 -15.36 -20.29
C PRO A 688 -54.08 -14.89 -18.97
N PHE A 689 -54.89 -14.59 -17.95
CA PHE A 689 -54.47 -14.04 -16.67
C PHE A 689 -54.83 -14.97 -15.48
N ALA A 690 -55.35 -16.16 -15.78
CA ALA A 690 -55.74 -17.15 -14.77
C ALA A 690 -54.51 -17.62 -13.96
N GLU A 691 -53.37 -17.77 -14.65
CA GLU A 691 -52.07 -18.11 -14.06
C GLU A 691 -51.10 -16.91 -14.17
N GLN A 692 -50.05 -16.92 -13.35
CA GLN A 692 -49.03 -15.88 -13.36
C GLN A 692 -48.00 -16.18 -14.47
N HIS A 693 -47.93 -15.29 -15.46
CA HIS A 693 -46.91 -15.34 -16.51
C HIS A 693 -45.99 -14.12 -16.39
N CYS A 694 -44.69 -14.38 -16.25
CA CYS A 694 -43.67 -13.32 -16.15
C CYS A 694 -43.38 -12.70 -17.53
N GLU A 695 -42.86 -11.48 -17.52
CA GLU A 695 -42.51 -10.69 -18.72
C GLU A 695 -43.69 -10.46 -19.66
N PHE A 696 -44.89 -10.26 -19.11
CA PHE A 696 -46.12 -10.08 -19.86
C PHE A 696 -46.64 -8.64 -19.73
N SER A 697 -46.74 -7.92 -20.85
CA SER A 697 -47.31 -6.55 -20.90
C SER A 697 -48.32 -6.44 -22.03
N THR A 698 -49.53 -5.99 -21.74
CA THR A 698 -50.61 -5.85 -22.72
C THR A 698 -51.59 -4.74 -22.35
N LEU A 699 -52.31 -4.24 -23.36
CA LEU A 699 -53.45 -3.34 -23.18
C LEU A 699 -54.75 -4.15 -23.30
N ILE A 700 -55.71 -3.87 -22.42
CA ILE A 700 -57.01 -4.53 -22.40
C ILE A 700 -58.10 -3.49 -22.64
N ARG A 701 -58.92 -3.65 -23.67
CA ARG A 701 -60.11 -2.82 -23.85
C ARG A 701 -61.29 -3.43 -23.13
N LEU A 702 -61.70 -2.84 -22.03
CA LEU A 702 -62.90 -3.19 -21.27
C LEU A 702 -64.08 -2.36 -21.77
N ARG A 703 -65.10 -3.01 -22.31
CA ARG A 703 -66.27 -2.36 -22.92
C ARG A 703 -67.57 -2.81 -22.26
N VAL A 704 -68.47 -1.86 -22.06
CA VAL A 704 -69.88 -2.12 -21.78
C VAL A 704 -70.72 -1.88 -23.03
N ARG A 705 -71.66 -2.77 -23.30
CA ARG A 705 -72.68 -2.65 -24.35
C ARG A 705 -74.05 -2.64 -23.70
N VAL A 706 -74.89 -1.70 -24.11
CA VAL A 706 -76.24 -1.51 -23.59
C VAL A 706 -77.20 -1.53 -24.77
N THR A 707 -78.23 -2.36 -24.69
CA THR A 707 -79.28 -2.47 -25.72
C THR A 707 -80.55 -1.82 -25.22
N ASP A 708 -81.17 -0.96 -26.01
CA ASP A 708 -82.49 -0.40 -25.72
C ASP A 708 -83.62 -1.39 -26.03
N SER A 709 -84.87 -0.95 -25.85
CA SER A 709 -86.06 -1.77 -26.11
C SER A 709 -86.37 -1.95 -27.60
N ALA A 710 -85.81 -1.10 -28.47
CA ALA A 710 -85.93 -1.16 -29.93
C ALA A 710 -84.83 -2.03 -30.59
N GLY A 711 -83.82 -2.44 -29.83
CA GLY A 711 -82.71 -3.28 -30.26
C GLY A 711 -81.45 -2.53 -30.68
N SER A 712 -81.37 -1.20 -30.58
CA SER A 712 -80.11 -0.48 -30.87
C SER A 712 -79.11 -0.67 -29.73
N ILE A 713 -77.82 -0.76 -30.07
CA ILE A 713 -76.74 -1.07 -29.13
C ILE A 713 -75.83 0.15 -28.98
N GLY A 714 -75.87 0.76 -27.80
CA GLY A 714 -74.91 1.74 -27.33
C GLY A 714 -73.71 1.06 -26.68
N SER A 715 -72.53 1.68 -26.75
CA SER A 715 -71.35 1.16 -26.04
C SER A 715 -70.37 2.23 -25.66
N ASP A 716 -69.65 1.97 -24.59
CA ASP A 716 -68.49 2.75 -24.17
C ASP A 716 -67.38 1.81 -23.69
N PHE A 717 -66.13 2.24 -23.80
CA PHE A 717 -64.99 1.45 -23.37
C PHE A 717 -63.89 2.30 -22.74
N VAL A 718 -63.11 1.62 -21.91
CA VAL A 718 -61.84 2.11 -21.35
C VAL A 718 -60.74 1.11 -21.69
N VAL A 719 -59.51 1.61 -21.78
CA VAL A 719 -58.30 0.81 -21.95
C VAL A 719 -57.65 0.61 -20.58
N LEU A 720 -57.19 -0.59 -20.27
CA LEU A 720 -56.47 -0.89 -19.03
C LEU A 720 -55.05 -1.33 -19.38
N ARG A 721 -54.09 -0.96 -18.54
CA ARG A 721 -52.68 -1.38 -18.66
C ARG A 721 -52.39 -2.50 -17.68
N TYR A 722 -51.84 -3.60 -18.17
CA TYR A 722 -51.31 -4.67 -17.35
C TYR A 722 -49.87 -4.96 -17.76
N SER A 723 -48.96 -4.96 -16.78
CA SER A 723 -47.59 -5.44 -16.96
C SER A 723 -47.17 -6.21 -15.72
N LEU A 724 -46.49 -7.33 -15.93
CA LEU A 724 -45.87 -8.11 -14.86
C LEU A 724 -44.44 -8.44 -15.25
N ILE A 725 -43.50 -7.81 -14.54
CA ILE A 725 -42.09 -8.13 -14.59
C ILE A 725 -41.78 -8.89 -13.31
N CYS A 726 -41.50 -10.18 -13.45
CA CYS A 726 -40.77 -10.95 -12.47
C CYS A 726 -39.28 -10.85 -12.85
#